data_AF-A0A353VTB2-F1
#
_entry.id   AF-A0A353VTB2-F1
#
_cell.length_a   1.000
_cell.length_b   1.000
_cell.length_c   1.000
_cell.angle_alpha   90.00
_cell.angle_beta   90.00
_cell.angle_gamma   90.00
#
_symmetry.space_group_name_H-M   'P 1'
#
loop_
_entity.id
_entity.type
_entity.pdbx_description
1 polymer ?
#
loop_
_entity_poly.entity_id
_entity_poly.type
_entity_poly.pdbx_seq_one_letter_code
_entity_poly.pdbx_strand_id
1 'polypeptide(L)'
;GIILLNGLLISTLTSWFERRKSQWTNGDIRYKKRSFRAFHNPSEYAGNKIAVVIGAGENAPAIIKNLLDGKGETNNGRPYYVVLLTNGDANEVRDRIASYLNEEDSERLVIYNGQLDSIEEIKSIPIENATEIYVLGENSNEDVSSSYHDTQNMKCVHNIAGYLSQNKVHDKIVCHVQFEYQTTYSVFQFSNLPDNIKKQLDFRPFNCYENWAQTVFVDCEYSEKGKVDSEDRVISYTPLDGTGISADSDKNVHLIVVGMTKMGIAVAIQAAQIAHYPNFKINGDNPRRTKITFIDPDAENEMDFFMGRYQNLFNLARHRYLDLSKRDYSLNVEWTDPILNESSEYKYLGPNFLDIEWEFIKGSVEQPGVMAYLRHSSDNAYSPDNEDTCMAKDGNGKSLLTIAVCNKYSNEAIAEGIYMPSIVYDKAQQILVYQRESSEILYNLYFKECKEQEQSCNKRYYKLRPFGMLNADFTMDKHSYHRAVLCNYVYGCAPFSTITKDSRSDLNAIINDIRREIRNCSTSRNGECPMTAATNKWEGLSIFNKWSNKYLANSFKTKLRSIGYTGDMYQCDKNLIEQIMESCKASMAECEHNRWNTQQLLMGLRAYTENENKEYLSILNNEGDDNAQTFKKSKQNGREKAHLDIRSYTRLADDDPQNHLYDEVFNACIPEILAVVESMNKKLV
;
A
#
# COMPACT_ATOMS: atom_id res chain seq x y z
N GLY A 1 -36.27 -11.70 61.36
CA GLY A 1 -35.24 -10.65 61.29
C GLY A 1 -34.14 -11.04 60.32
N ILE A 2 -33.15 -11.83 60.79
CA ILE A 2 -31.92 -12.17 60.04
C ILE A 2 -32.18 -12.93 58.73
N ILE A 3 -33.13 -13.87 58.69
CA ILE A 3 -33.48 -14.63 57.47
C ILE A 3 -34.13 -13.73 56.40
N LEU A 4 -34.99 -12.79 56.81
CA LEU A 4 -35.63 -11.82 55.91
C LEU A 4 -34.61 -10.80 55.38
N LEU A 5 -33.70 -10.32 56.22
CA LEU A 5 -32.60 -9.43 55.84
C LEU A 5 -31.62 -10.12 54.88
N ASN A 6 -31.28 -11.38 55.13
CA ASN A 6 -30.46 -12.19 54.20
C ASN A 6 -31.19 -12.44 52.88
N GLY A 7 -32.49 -12.71 52.89
CA GLY A 7 -33.29 -12.88 51.67
C GLY A 7 -33.37 -11.61 50.83
N LEU A 8 -33.58 -10.45 51.45
CA LEU A 8 -33.56 -9.13 50.80
C LEU A 8 -32.17 -8.77 50.26
N LEU A 9 -31.12 -9.03 51.04
CA LEU A 9 -29.73 -8.77 50.64
C LEU A 9 -29.29 -9.67 49.48
N ILE A 10 -29.63 -10.97 49.52
CA ILE A 10 -29.36 -11.88 48.40
C ILE A 10 -30.14 -11.43 47.17
N SER A 11 -31.45 -11.15 47.29
CA SER A 11 -32.28 -10.71 46.15
C SER A 11 -31.77 -9.42 45.51
N THR A 12 -31.36 -8.44 46.32
CA THR A 12 -30.77 -7.18 45.82
C THR A 12 -29.42 -7.39 45.16
N LEU A 13 -28.55 -8.25 45.70
CA LEU A 13 -27.27 -8.60 45.08
C LEU A 13 -27.46 -9.37 43.78
N THR A 14 -28.39 -10.33 43.73
CA THR A 14 -28.70 -11.08 42.51
C THR A 14 -29.27 -10.17 41.44
N SER A 15 -30.23 -9.30 41.77
CA SER A 15 -30.78 -8.32 40.83
C SER A 15 -29.73 -7.32 40.34
N TRP A 16 -28.83 -6.87 41.24
CA TRP A 16 -27.71 -6.03 40.85
C TRP A 16 -26.74 -6.75 39.91
N PHE A 17 -26.43 -8.02 40.19
CA PHE A 17 -25.57 -8.86 39.36
C PHE A 17 -26.20 -9.16 38.00
N GLU A 18 -27.48 -9.52 37.95
CA GLU A 18 -28.24 -9.75 36.71
C GLU A 18 -28.30 -8.49 35.85
N ARG A 19 -28.58 -7.33 36.46
CA ARG A 19 -28.56 -6.04 35.73
C ARG A 19 -27.15 -5.75 35.20
N ARG A 20 -26.11 -6.01 35.99
CA ARG A 20 -24.73 -5.79 35.56
C ARG A 20 -24.30 -6.78 34.46
N LYS A 21 -24.71 -8.04 34.56
CA LYS A 21 -24.53 -9.05 33.51
C LYS A 21 -25.24 -8.62 32.23
N SER A 22 -26.50 -8.21 32.31
CA SER A 22 -27.26 -7.72 31.16
C SER A 22 -26.61 -6.50 30.51
N GLN A 23 -26.16 -5.52 31.30
CA GLN A 23 -25.42 -4.37 30.80
C GLN A 23 -24.09 -4.75 30.15
N TRP A 24 -23.39 -5.76 30.68
CA TRP A 24 -22.15 -6.25 30.08
C TRP A 24 -22.42 -6.96 28.74
N THR A 25 -23.42 -7.84 28.73
CA THR A 25 -23.91 -8.57 27.56
C THR A 25 -24.23 -7.58 26.43
N ASN A 26 -24.96 -6.51 26.74
CA ASN A 26 -25.36 -5.49 25.77
C ASN A 26 -24.27 -4.44 25.46
N GLY A 27 -23.14 -4.43 26.18
CA GLY A 27 -22.11 -3.40 26.00
C GLY A 27 -22.47 -2.02 26.58
N ASP A 28 -23.39 -1.95 27.54
CA ASP A 28 -23.87 -0.70 28.18
C ASP A 28 -22.97 -0.22 29.34
N ILE A 29 -22.03 -1.06 29.80
CA ILE A 29 -21.14 -0.69 30.92
C ILE A 29 -20.11 0.32 30.44
N ARG A 30 -20.04 1.48 31.09
CA ARG A 30 -18.95 2.46 30.92
C ARG A 30 -17.98 2.41 32.09
N TYR A 31 -16.75 1.97 31.84
CA TYR A 31 -15.69 1.89 32.84
C TYR A 31 -14.99 3.24 33.02
N LYS A 32 -14.62 3.57 34.25
CA LYS A 32 -13.89 4.81 34.56
C LYS A 32 -12.41 4.63 34.23
N LYS A 33 -11.68 5.73 33.97
CA LYS A 33 -10.22 5.74 33.70
C LYS A 33 -9.39 4.83 34.64
N ARG A 34 -9.70 4.87 35.93
CA ARG A 34 -9.00 4.08 36.97
C ARG A 34 -9.17 2.56 36.85
N SER A 35 -10.17 2.10 36.11
CA SER A 35 -10.45 0.68 35.89
C SER A 35 -9.47 0.04 34.90
N PHE A 36 -8.84 0.83 34.03
CA PHE A 36 -7.94 0.35 32.97
C PHE A 36 -6.47 0.26 33.42
N ARG A 37 -6.20 -0.15 34.66
CA ARG A 37 -4.82 -0.35 35.12
C ARG A 37 -4.34 -1.75 34.72
N ALA A 38 -3.16 -1.85 34.12
CA ALA A 38 -2.45 -3.11 34.02
C ALA A 38 -2.12 -3.61 35.43
N PHE A 39 -2.60 -4.81 35.79
CA PHE A 39 -2.35 -5.43 37.09
C PHE A 39 -1.07 -6.29 37.10
N HIS A 40 -0.48 -6.55 35.94
CA HIS A 40 0.67 -7.43 35.74
C HIS A 40 1.78 -6.72 34.93
N ASN A 41 3.04 -7.04 35.24
CA ASN A 41 4.25 -6.71 34.46
C ASN A 41 4.37 -5.25 33.95
N PRO A 42 4.70 -4.27 34.84
CA PRO A 42 4.88 -2.87 34.43
C PRO A 42 6.04 -2.61 33.45
N SER A 43 6.93 -3.59 33.26
CA SER A 43 7.98 -3.54 32.23
C SER A 43 7.49 -3.86 30.82
N GLU A 44 6.34 -4.53 30.70
CA GLU A 44 5.79 -5.00 29.42
C GLU A 44 4.65 -4.12 28.92
N TYR A 45 3.79 -3.64 29.84
CA TYR A 45 2.58 -2.90 29.50
C TYR A 45 2.67 -1.42 29.84
N ALA A 46 2.01 -0.60 29.03
CA ALA A 46 1.96 0.86 29.15
C ALA A 46 1.02 1.35 30.28
N GLY A 47 1.18 0.82 31.51
CA GLY A 47 0.51 1.32 32.72
C GLY A 47 -1.02 1.34 32.63
N ASN A 48 -1.61 2.54 32.52
CA ASN A 48 -3.05 2.75 32.39
C ASN A 48 -3.51 3.18 30.99
N LYS A 49 -2.61 3.08 29.99
CA LYS A 49 -2.94 3.36 28.60
C LYS A 49 -3.74 2.21 27.99
N ILE A 50 -4.60 2.57 27.04
CA ILE A 50 -5.47 1.63 26.30
C ILE A 50 -5.29 1.82 24.81
N ALA A 51 -5.65 0.84 23.99
CA ALA A 51 -5.93 1.11 22.58
C ALA A 51 -7.45 1.26 22.39
N VAL A 52 -7.84 2.10 21.43
CA VAL A 52 -9.25 2.36 21.13
C VAL A 52 -9.54 1.94 19.70
N VAL A 53 -10.58 1.14 19.51
CA VAL A 53 -11.10 0.74 18.20
C VAL A 53 -12.55 1.22 18.11
N ILE A 54 -12.89 1.91 17.02
CA ILE A 54 -14.23 2.48 16.80
C ILE A 54 -14.78 1.89 15.50
N GLY A 55 -15.88 1.16 15.67
CA GLY A 55 -16.53 0.38 14.64
C GLY A 55 -16.03 -1.06 14.63
N ALA A 56 -16.96 -2.01 14.60
CA ALA A 56 -16.70 -3.44 14.47
C ALA A 56 -16.75 -3.86 12.99
N GLY A 57 -16.01 -3.14 12.14
CA GLY A 57 -15.80 -3.50 10.74
C GLY A 57 -15.13 -4.87 10.57
N GLU A 58 -15.06 -5.38 9.35
CA GLU A 58 -14.52 -6.70 9.03
C GLU A 58 -13.09 -6.93 9.53
N ASN A 59 -12.26 -5.88 9.54
CA ASN A 59 -10.86 -5.97 9.94
C ASN A 59 -10.66 -5.78 11.45
N ALA A 60 -11.72 -5.48 12.21
CA ALA A 60 -11.65 -5.25 13.64
C ALA A 60 -11.01 -6.43 14.42
N PRO A 61 -11.33 -7.71 14.15
CA PRO A 61 -10.71 -8.82 14.86
C PRO A 61 -9.18 -8.87 14.70
N ALA A 62 -8.68 -8.70 13.46
CA ALA A 62 -7.25 -8.70 13.17
C ALA A 62 -6.53 -7.53 13.85
N ILE A 63 -7.11 -6.32 13.77
CA ILE A 63 -6.55 -5.12 14.40
C ILE A 63 -6.52 -5.23 15.92
N ILE A 64 -7.60 -5.71 16.54
CA ILE A 64 -7.66 -5.93 17.99
C ILE A 64 -6.59 -6.93 18.43
N LYS A 65 -6.45 -8.05 17.71
CA LYS A 65 -5.42 -9.05 18.00
C LYS A 65 -4.02 -8.45 17.91
N ASN A 66 -3.72 -7.71 16.84
CA ASN A 66 -2.41 -7.06 16.68
C ASN A 66 -2.10 -6.04 17.80
N LEU A 67 -3.10 -5.27 18.23
CA LEU A 67 -2.96 -4.33 19.34
C LEU A 67 -2.67 -5.05 20.66
N LEU A 68 -3.39 -6.14 20.93
CA LEU A 68 -3.16 -6.99 22.10
C LEU A 68 -1.81 -7.67 22.05
N ASP A 69 -1.32 -8.08 20.88
CA ASP A 69 0.01 -8.66 20.65
C ASP A 69 1.15 -7.63 20.77
N GLY A 70 0.83 -6.34 20.90
CA GLY A 70 1.84 -5.27 20.98
C GLY A 70 2.48 -4.92 19.62
N LYS A 71 1.83 -5.28 18.51
CA LYS A 71 2.24 -4.92 17.15
C LYS A 71 1.68 -3.57 16.68
N GLY A 72 1.16 -2.76 17.61
CA GLY A 72 0.73 -1.40 17.32
C GLY A 72 1.86 -0.53 16.76
N GLU A 73 1.50 0.54 16.05
CA GLU A 73 2.49 1.40 15.37
C GLU A 73 3.05 2.53 16.25
N THR A 74 2.73 2.49 17.54
CA THR A 74 3.02 3.56 18.50
C THR A 74 4.21 3.22 19.41
N ASN A 75 5.06 4.21 19.68
CA ASN A 75 6.15 4.09 20.65
C ASN A 75 5.67 4.20 22.10
N ASN A 76 4.36 4.35 22.33
CA ASN A 76 3.75 4.54 23.64
C ASN A 76 3.70 3.28 24.52
N GLY A 77 4.24 2.14 24.03
CA GLY A 77 4.26 0.84 24.70
C GLY A 77 3.00 0.00 24.42
N ARG A 78 3.07 -1.30 24.74
CA ARG A 78 1.98 -2.26 24.52
C ARG A 78 0.78 -1.93 25.43
N PRO A 79 -0.43 -1.71 24.89
CA PRO A 79 -1.63 -1.51 25.71
C PRO A 79 -2.02 -2.83 26.39
N TYR A 80 -2.56 -2.76 27.62
CA TYR A 80 -3.11 -3.95 28.28
C TYR A 80 -4.58 -4.19 27.91
N TYR A 81 -5.37 -3.13 27.70
CA TYR A 81 -6.77 -3.24 27.30
C TYR A 81 -7.00 -2.63 25.92
N VAL A 82 -7.90 -3.24 25.16
CA VAL A 82 -8.48 -2.67 23.94
C VAL A 82 -9.95 -2.35 24.22
N VAL A 83 -10.36 -1.10 23.94
CA VAL A 83 -11.76 -0.68 24.03
C VAL A 83 -12.34 -0.58 22.63
N LEU A 84 -13.35 -1.40 22.33
CA LEU A 84 -14.10 -1.41 21.09
C LEU A 84 -15.43 -0.68 21.27
N LEU A 85 -15.69 0.39 20.50
CA LEU A 85 -17.02 0.98 20.35
C LEU A 85 -17.69 0.41 19.10
N THR A 86 -18.91 -0.10 19.22
CA THR A 86 -19.68 -0.66 18.10
C THR A 86 -21.14 -0.21 18.14
N ASN A 87 -21.78 -0.04 16.99
CA ASN A 87 -23.24 0.17 16.92
C ASN A 87 -24.01 -1.13 16.65
N GLY A 88 -23.31 -2.25 16.40
CA GLY A 88 -23.88 -3.58 16.21
C GLY A 88 -24.22 -4.29 17.53
N ASP A 89 -24.83 -5.48 17.44
CA ASP A 89 -25.12 -6.29 18.62
C ASP A 89 -23.83 -6.73 19.31
N ALA A 90 -23.68 -6.34 20.58
CA ALA A 90 -22.44 -6.57 21.32
C ALA A 90 -22.13 -8.05 21.54
N ASN A 91 -23.12 -8.95 21.56
CA ASN A 91 -22.88 -10.39 21.67
C ASN A 91 -22.41 -10.96 20.34
N GLU A 92 -23.05 -10.61 19.23
CA GLU A 92 -22.63 -11.06 17.90
C GLU A 92 -21.20 -10.59 17.59
N VAL A 93 -20.88 -9.33 17.90
CA VAL A 93 -19.53 -8.78 17.75
C VAL A 93 -18.53 -9.53 18.63
N ARG A 94 -18.90 -9.84 19.87
CA ARG A 94 -18.06 -10.59 20.81
C ARG A 94 -17.79 -12.00 20.33
N ASP A 95 -18.80 -12.73 19.88
CA ASP A 95 -18.68 -14.10 19.37
C ASP A 95 -17.80 -14.14 18.12
N ARG A 96 -17.98 -13.18 17.22
CA ARG A 96 -17.15 -13.05 16.02
C ARG A 96 -15.69 -12.81 16.37
N ILE A 97 -15.38 -11.86 17.27
CA ILE A 97 -13.99 -11.54 17.66
C ILE A 97 -13.38 -12.67 18.50
N ALA A 98 -14.16 -13.32 19.36
CA ALA A 98 -13.70 -14.45 20.18
C ALA A 98 -13.20 -15.63 19.34
N SER A 99 -13.65 -15.76 18.10
CA SER A 99 -13.09 -16.76 17.17
C SER A 99 -11.61 -16.51 16.82
N TYR A 100 -11.10 -15.30 17.05
CA TYR A 100 -9.73 -14.86 16.72
C TYR A 100 -8.80 -14.70 17.92
N LEU A 101 -9.37 -14.56 19.12
CA LEU A 101 -8.65 -14.29 20.36
C LEU A 101 -8.56 -15.57 21.22
N ASN A 102 -7.51 -15.67 22.03
CA ASN A 102 -7.46 -16.66 23.12
C ASN A 102 -8.28 -16.16 24.33
N GLU A 103 -8.42 -16.99 25.37
CA GLU A 103 -9.20 -16.62 26.56
C GLU A 103 -8.65 -15.37 27.26
N GLU A 104 -7.32 -15.26 27.42
CA GLU A 104 -6.67 -14.11 28.06
C GLU A 104 -6.89 -12.80 27.28
N ASP A 105 -6.74 -12.84 25.96
CA ASP A 105 -7.01 -11.72 25.05
C ASP A 105 -8.47 -11.29 25.11
N SER A 106 -9.38 -12.26 25.21
CA SER A 106 -10.82 -12.01 25.30
C SER A 106 -11.20 -11.26 26.59
N GLU A 107 -10.51 -11.53 27.71
CA GLU A 107 -10.70 -10.79 28.97
C GLU A 107 -10.20 -9.34 28.89
N ARG A 108 -9.25 -9.07 28.00
CA ARG A 108 -8.64 -7.74 27.77
C ARG A 108 -9.41 -6.87 26.77
N LEU A 109 -10.41 -7.42 26.11
CA LEU A 109 -11.30 -6.70 25.20
C LEU A 109 -12.54 -6.17 25.94
N VAL A 110 -12.71 -4.84 25.91
CA VAL A 110 -13.89 -4.17 26.47
C VAL A 110 -14.75 -3.63 25.34
N ILE A 111 -16.00 -4.09 25.24
CA ILE A 111 -16.94 -3.71 24.18
C ILE A 111 -17.99 -2.74 24.72
N TYR A 112 -18.11 -1.59 24.06
CA TYR A 112 -19.16 -0.59 24.27
C TYR A 112 -20.12 -0.61 23.08
N ASN A 113 -21.42 -0.71 23.34
CA ASN A 113 -22.44 -0.47 22.34
C ASN A 113 -22.82 1.03 22.34
N GLY A 114 -22.81 1.66 21.17
CA GLY A 114 -23.12 3.09 21.01
C GLY A 114 -22.93 3.57 19.57
N GLN A 115 -23.41 4.78 19.28
CA GLN A 115 -23.28 5.38 17.94
C GLN A 115 -21.85 5.89 17.70
N LEU A 116 -21.24 5.52 16.57
CA LEU A 116 -19.84 5.85 16.25
C LEU A 116 -19.59 7.36 16.08
N ASP A 117 -20.64 8.10 15.69
CA ASP A 117 -20.59 9.53 15.39
C ASP A 117 -21.19 10.40 16.51
N SER A 118 -21.41 9.83 17.69
CA SER A 118 -21.85 10.55 18.90
C SER A 118 -20.66 11.04 19.72
N ILE A 119 -20.69 12.32 20.09
CA ILE A 119 -19.67 12.91 20.98
C ILE A 119 -19.85 12.45 22.44
N GLU A 120 -21.05 12.06 22.84
CA GLU A 120 -21.36 11.49 24.15
C GLU A 120 -20.65 10.15 24.34
N GLU A 121 -20.62 9.32 23.31
CA GLU A 121 -19.91 8.03 23.35
C GLU A 121 -18.39 8.24 23.43
N ILE A 122 -17.84 9.17 22.67
CA ILE A 122 -16.41 9.55 22.75
C ILE A 122 -16.05 10.02 24.17
N LYS A 123 -16.91 10.81 24.82
CA LYS A 123 -16.71 11.27 26.22
C LYS A 123 -16.71 10.11 27.23
N SER A 124 -17.34 9.00 26.90
CA SER A 124 -17.44 7.82 27.78
C SER A 124 -16.19 6.92 27.72
N ILE A 125 -15.42 7.02 26.64
CA ILE A 125 -14.15 6.32 26.44
C ILE A 125 -13.03 7.18 27.05
N PRO A 126 -12.06 6.59 27.78
CA PRO A 126 -10.92 7.34 28.30
C PRO A 126 -9.87 7.59 27.18
N ILE A 127 -10.31 8.26 26.11
CA ILE A 127 -9.58 8.40 24.85
C ILE A 127 -8.29 9.22 24.99
N GLU A 128 -8.19 10.10 26.00
CA GLU A 128 -6.94 10.79 26.34
C GLU A 128 -5.82 9.86 26.83
N ASN A 129 -6.14 8.63 27.24
CA ASN A 129 -5.15 7.61 27.60
C ASN A 129 -4.84 6.65 26.44
N ALA A 130 -5.33 6.95 25.22
CA ALA A 130 -5.12 6.07 24.08
C ALA A 130 -3.64 6.00 23.69
N THR A 131 -3.10 4.79 23.51
CA THR A 131 -1.79 4.57 22.86
C THR A 131 -1.87 4.91 21.37
N GLU A 132 -3.00 4.53 20.76
CA GLU A 132 -3.41 4.74 19.38
C GLU A 132 -4.94 4.50 19.25
N ILE A 133 -5.53 5.04 18.18
CA ILE A 133 -6.96 4.99 17.89
C ILE A 133 -7.16 4.43 16.47
N TYR A 134 -8.05 3.46 16.29
CA TYR A 134 -8.49 2.97 14.99
C TYR A 134 -9.95 3.31 14.77
N VAL A 135 -10.25 4.02 13.68
CA VAL A 135 -11.61 4.30 13.23
C VAL A 135 -11.87 3.45 11.99
N LEU A 136 -12.59 2.33 12.18
CA LEU A 136 -12.77 1.29 11.18
C LEU A 136 -14.11 1.35 10.48
N GLY A 137 -15.10 2.00 11.08
CA GLY A 137 -16.49 1.95 10.60
C GLY A 137 -17.15 0.61 10.94
N GLU A 138 -18.40 0.47 10.53
CA GLU A 138 -19.23 -0.71 10.84
C GLU A 138 -19.55 -1.54 9.62
N ASN A 139 -19.83 -2.82 9.86
CA ASN A 139 -20.27 -3.71 8.80
C ASN A 139 -21.66 -3.31 8.33
N SER A 140 -21.73 -3.07 7.04
CA SER A 140 -22.91 -2.65 6.34
C SER A 140 -23.55 -3.91 5.74
N ASN A 141 -24.58 -4.48 6.40
CA ASN A 141 -25.29 -5.66 5.87
C ASN A 141 -26.11 -5.36 4.60
N GLU A 142 -26.25 -4.08 4.23
CA GLU A 142 -26.97 -3.63 3.04
C GLU A 142 -26.07 -2.71 2.21
N ASP A 143 -26.01 -2.91 0.89
CA ASP A 143 -25.20 -2.11 -0.05
C ASP A 143 -25.44 -0.59 0.10
N VAL A 144 -26.59 -0.15 0.63
CA VAL A 144 -26.93 1.26 0.90
C VAL A 144 -26.14 1.86 2.07
N SER A 145 -25.82 1.07 3.10
CA SER A 145 -25.06 1.56 4.27
C SER A 145 -23.56 1.73 4.00
N SER A 146 -23.04 1.13 2.93
CA SER A 146 -21.66 1.34 2.48
C SER A 146 -21.40 2.80 2.07
N SER A 147 -22.41 3.55 1.62
CA SER A 147 -22.26 4.95 1.19
C SER A 147 -21.95 5.92 2.34
N TYR A 148 -22.16 5.51 3.60
CA TYR A 148 -21.95 6.36 4.78
C TYR A 148 -20.65 6.07 5.53
N HIS A 149 -19.96 4.98 5.20
CA HIS A 149 -18.78 4.49 5.94
C HIS A 149 -17.71 5.58 6.12
N ASP A 150 -17.18 6.10 5.01
CA ASP A 150 -16.06 7.07 5.06
C ASP A 150 -16.49 8.40 5.70
N THR A 151 -17.75 8.79 5.48
CA THR A 151 -18.32 10.02 6.06
C THR A 151 -18.48 9.89 7.57
N GLN A 152 -18.98 8.74 8.05
CA GLN A 152 -19.14 8.44 9.47
C GLN A 152 -17.77 8.40 10.17
N ASN A 153 -16.79 7.75 9.56
CA ASN A 153 -15.41 7.69 10.07
C ASN A 153 -14.81 9.09 10.20
N MET A 154 -14.98 9.94 9.19
CA MET A 154 -14.51 11.33 9.27
C MET A 154 -15.24 12.16 10.32
N LYS A 155 -16.55 11.98 10.48
CA LYS A 155 -17.32 12.64 11.55
C LYS A 155 -16.82 12.21 12.93
N CYS A 156 -16.50 10.93 13.11
CA CYS A 156 -15.89 10.42 14.33
C CYS A 156 -14.53 11.09 14.61
N VAL A 157 -13.66 11.19 13.61
CA VAL A 157 -12.36 11.90 13.72
C VAL A 157 -12.55 13.35 14.16
N HIS A 158 -13.54 14.05 13.60
CA HIS A 158 -13.87 15.42 14.02
C HIS A 158 -14.31 15.50 15.49
N ASN A 159 -15.14 14.55 15.95
CA ASN A 159 -15.59 14.49 17.34
C ASN A 159 -14.43 14.22 18.30
N ILE A 160 -13.53 13.30 17.95
CA ILE A 160 -12.33 12.97 18.74
C ILE A 160 -11.43 14.20 18.87
N ALA A 161 -11.06 14.82 17.74
CA ALA A 161 -10.20 16.01 17.75
C ALA A 161 -10.84 17.16 18.55
N GLY A 162 -12.16 17.35 18.41
CA GLY A 162 -12.93 18.33 19.18
C GLY A 162 -12.88 18.06 20.68
N TYR A 163 -13.10 16.82 21.10
CA TYR A 163 -13.02 16.41 22.51
C TYR A 163 -11.61 16.59 23.09
N LEU A 164 -10.56 16.14 22.39
CA LEU A 164 -9.17 16.27 22.85
C LEU A 164 -8.77 17.74 23.01
N SER A 165 -9.17 18.59 22.04
CA SER A 165 -8.94 20.03 22.12
C SER A 165 -9.66 20.68 23.30
N GLN A 166 -10.91 20.29 23.60
CA GLN A 166 -11.66 20.82 24.74
C GLN A 166 -11.03 20.43 26.08
N ASN A 167 -10.45 19.23 26.16
CA ASN A 167 -9.80 18.71 27.36
C ASN A 167 -8.31 19.08 27.48
N LYS A 168 -7.80 19.94 26.59
CA LYS A 168 -6.41 20.43 26.59
C LYS A 168 -5.37 19.29 26.57
N VAL A 169 -5.65 18.25 25.79
CA VAL A 169 -4.63 17.25 25.48
C VAL A 169 -3.64 17.90 24.52
N HIS A 170 -2.36 17.84 24.88
CA HIS A 170 -1.28 18.50 24.13
C HIS A 170 -0.49 17.53 23.25
N ASP A 171 -0.50 16.25 23.60
CA ASP A 171 0.19 15.22 22.83
C ASP A 171 -0.68 14.78 21.65
N LYS A 172 -0.05 14.66 20.48
CA LYS A 172 -0.73 14.10 19.30
C LYS A 172 -0.92 12.60 19.49
N ILE A 173 -2.17 12.15 19.36
CA ILE A 173 -2.50 10.72 19.41
C ILE A 173 -2.51 10.17 17.98
N VAL A 174 -1.88 9.01 17.77
CA VAL A 174 -1.94 8.32 16.48
C VAL A 174 -3.37 7.86 16.22
N CYS A 175 -3.92 8.23 15.06
CA CYS A 175 -5.29 7.91 14.69
C CYS A 175 -5.34 7.34 13.27
N HIS A 176 -5.55 6.03 13.18
CA HIS A 176 -5.73 5.30 11.94
C HIS A 176 -7.19 5.35 11.50
N VAL A 177 -7.41 5.66 10.24
CA VAL A 177 -8.76 5.85 9.70
C VAL A 177 -8.93 5.03 8.44
N GLN A 178 -9.85 4.06 8.49
CA GLN A 178 -10.17 3.22 7.35
C GLN A 178 -11.06 4.00 6.38
N PHE A 179 -10.65 4.02 5.12
CA PHE A 179 -11.48 4.44 4.00
C PHE A 179 -11.82 3.22 3.16
N GLU A 180 -13.09 2.99 2.95
CA GLU A 180 -13.63 1.88 2.17
C GLU A 180 -13.54 2.16 0.68
N TYR A 181 -13.83 3.40 0.26
CA TYR A 181 -13.69 3.79 -1.14
C TYR A 181 -12.32 4.39 -1.41
N GLN A 182 -11.69 3.87 -2.46
CA GLN A 182 -10.37 4.33 -2.86
C GLN A 182 -10.40 5.82 -3.28
N THR A 183 -11.50 6.33 -3.83
CA THR A 183 -11.64 7.76 -4.20
C THR A 183 -11.50 8.66 -2.99
N THR A 184 -12.24 8.37 -1.92
CA THR A 184 -12.13 9.10 -0.65
C THR A 184 -10.72 8.94 -0.07
N TYR A 185 -10.21 7.71 -0.07
CA TYR A 185 -8.88 7.41 0.44
C TYR A 185 -7.79 8.27 -0.24
N SER A 186 -7.75 8.31 -1.57
CA SER A 186 -6.80 9.12 -2.33
C SER A 186 -6.90 10.60 -2.00
N VAL A 187 -8.11 11.16 -1.81
CA VAL A 187 -8.27 12.56 -1.39
C VAL A 187 -7.53 12.82 -0.07
N PHE A 188 -7.59 11.92 0.90
CA PHE A 188 -6.93 12.07 2.19
C PHE A 188 -5.44 11.71 2.18
N GLN A 189 -4.95 10.98 1.17
CA GLN A 189 -3.51 10.82 0.94
C GLN A 189 -2.86 12.16 0.48
N PHE A 190 -3.62 13.04 -0.18
CA PHE A 190 -3.07 14.23 -0.86
C PHE A 190 -3.63 15.57 -0.39
N SER A 191 -4.62 15.55 0.50
CA SER A 191 -5.25 16.76 1.06
C SER A 191 -4.74 17.06 2.45
N ASN A 192 -4.65 18.35 2.76
CA ASN A 192 -4.39 18.81 4.10
C ASN A 192 -5.66 18.72 4.95
N LEU A 193 -5.56 18.07 6.10
CA LEU A 193 -6.61 18.15 7.11
C LEU A 193 -6.68 19.53 7.78
N PRO A 194 -7.86 19.91 8.30
CA PRO A 194 -8.03 21.09 9.14
C PRO A 194 -7.08 21.12 10.35
N ASP A 195 -6.63 22.33 10.73
CA ASP A 195 -5.64 22.52 11.81
C ASP A 195 -6.10 21.99 13.17
N ASN A 196 -7.40 22.01 13.45
CA ASN A 196 -7.94 21.47 14.71
C ASN A 196 -7.72 19.95 14.81
N ILE A 197 -7.74 19.22 13.69
CA ILE A 197 -7.41 17.79 13.67
C ILE A 197 -5.89 17.61 13.76
N LYS A 198 -5.12 18.28 12.91
CA LYS A 198 -3.65 18.13 12.84
C LYS A 198 -2.92 18.43 14.15
N LYS A 199 -3.47 19.33 14.97
CA LYS A 199 -2.91 19.68 16.28
C LYS A 199 -3.10 18.57 17.32
N GLN A 200 -4.13 17.74 17.18
CA GLN A 200 -4.55 16.76 18.18
C GLN A 200 -4.24 15.32 17.75
N LEU A 201 -4.27 15.04 16.45
CA LEU A 201 -4.14 13.68 15.90
C LEU A 201 -3.01 13.60 14.87
N ASP A 202 -2.20 12.55 14.95
CA ASP A 202 -1.40 12.06 13.80
C ASP A 202 -2.30 11.15 12.96
N PHE A 203 -2.97 11.76 11.99
CA PHE A 203 -3.94 11.09 11.13
C PHE A 203 -3.26 10.20 10.09
N ARG A 204 -3.61 8.91 10.10
CA ARG A 204 -3.08 7.87 9.21
C ARG A 204 -4.22 7.22 8.43
N PRO A 205 -4.52 7.70 7.21
CA PRO A 205 -5.55 7.07 6.40
C PRO A 205 -5.02 5.72 5.90
N PHE A 206 -5.88 4.70 5.84
CA PHE A 206 -5.55 3.44 5.17
C PHE A 206 -6.77 2.88 4.43
N ASN A 207 -6.49 2.02 3.45
CA ASN A 207 -7.48 1.28 2.69
C ASN A 207 -7.05 -0.19 2.63
N CYS A 208 -7.96 -1.09 2.96
CA CYS A 208 -7.64 -2.51 3.10
C CYS A 208 -7.30 -3.18 1.77
N TYR A 209 -7.92 -2.73 0.67
CA TYR A 209 -7.63 -3.24 -0.66
C TYR A 209 -6.22 -2.83 -1.12
N GLU A 210 -5.80 -1.58 -0.89
CA GLU A 210 -4.43 -1.14 -1.19
C GLU A 210 -3.38 -1.81 -0.30
N ASN A 211 -3.67 -2.01 0.99
CA ASN A 211 -2.79 -2.76 1.88
C ASN A 211 -2.61 -4.21 1.38
N TRP A 212 -3.70 -4.87 0.99
CA TRP A 212 -3.63 -6.22 0.40
C TRP A 212 -2.83 -6.25 -0.91
N ALA A 213 -3.02 -5.27 -1.78
CA ALA A 213 -2.23 -5.16 -3.00
C ALA A 213 -0.73 -4.98 -2.68
N GLN A 214 -0.38 -4.25 -1.62
CA GLN A 214 1.00 -4.13 -1.13
C GLN A 214 1.53 -5.46 -0.59
N THR A 215 0.74 -6.20 0.20
CA THR A 215 1.13 -7.53 0.67
C THR A 215 1.47 -8.45 -0.50
N VAL A 216 0.66 -8.43 -1.57
CA VAL A 216 0.88 -9.31 -2.72
C VAL A 216 2.09 -8.87 -3.57
N PHE A 217 2.23 -7.58 -3.87
CA PHE A 217 3.23 -7.12 -4.84
C PHE A 217 4.51 -6.50 -4.26
N VAL A 218 4.49 -6.08 -2.99
CA VAL A 218 5.64 -5.47 -2.30
C VAL A 218 6.25 -6.46 -1.31
N ASP A 219 5.42 -7.00 -0.42
CA ASP A 219 5.90 -7.96 0.58
C ASP A 219 6.18 -9.30 -0.07
N CYS A 220 5.33 -9.69 -1.03
CA CYS A 220 5.37 -10.96 -1.78
C CYS A 220 5.16 -12.18 -0.90
N GLU A 221 4.59 -12.00 0.29
CA GLU A 221 4.31 -13.06 1.24
C GLU A 221 3.14 -12.67 2.14
N TYR A 222 2.33 -13.65 2.49
CA TYR A 222 1.30 -13.53 3.51
C TYR A 222 1.39 -14.71 4.47
N SER A 223 1.37 -14.44 5.77
CA SER A 223 1.31 -15.45 6.82
C SER A 223 -0.07 -15.43 7.48
N GLU A 224 -0.81 -16.52 7.32
CA GLU A 224 -2.04 -16.78 8.03
C GLU A 224 -1.69 -17.38 9.40
N LYS A 225 -1.68 -16.52 10.42
CA LYS A 225 -1.48 -16.96 11.80
C LYS A 225 -2.76 -17.60 12.30
N GLY A 226 -2.71 -18.90 12.56
CA GLY A 226 -3.84 -19.60 13.11
C GLY A 226 -4.07 -19.31 14.61
N LYS A 227 -4.91 -20.13 15.25
CA LYS A 227 -4.96 -20.17 16.73
C LYS A 227 -3.63 -20.76 17.25
N VAL A 228 -3.36 -20.59 18.55
CA VAL A 228 -2.11 -20.95 19.24
C VAL A 228 -1.63 -22.40 19.01
N ASP A 229 -2.45 -23.27 18.40
CA ASP A 229 -2.16 -24.69 18.13
C ASP A 229 -2.25 -25.11 16.64
N SER A 230 -2.41 -24.19 15.70
CA SER A 230 -2.46 -24.49 14.25
C SER A 230 -1.19 -24.01 13.55
N GLU A 231 -0.65 -24.82 12.64
CA GLU A 231 0.54 -24.47 11.86
C GLU A 231 0.35 -23.13 11.13
N ASP A 232 1.35 -22.24 11.25
CA ASP A 232 1.37 -20.97 10.51
C ASP A 232 1.42 -21.28 9.02
N ARG A 233 0.38 -20.90 8.27
CA ARG A 233 0.36 -21.08 6.82
C ARG A 233 1.01 -19.88 6.16
N VAL A 234 2.00 -20.13 5.30
CA VAL A 234 2.65 -19.09 4.51
C VAL A 234 2.26 -19.24 3.04
N ILE A 235 1.78 -18.15 2.45
CA ILE A 235 1.48 -18.03 1.03
C ILE A 235 2.51 -17.09 0.43
N SER A 236 3.37 -17.62 -0.44
CA SER A 236 4.36 -16.82 -1.16
C SER A 236 3.83 -16.43 -2.55
N TYR A 237 3.92 -15.14 -2.86
CA TYR A 237 3.54 -14.57 -4.15
C TYR A 237 4.79 -14.37 -5.01
N THR A 238 4.66 -14.53 -6.32
CA THR A 238 5.74 -14.21 -7.25
C THR A 238 5.74 -12.69 -7.51
N PRO A 239 6.89 -11.99 -7.46
CA PRO A 239 6.93 -10.59 -7.88
C PRO A 239 6.51 -10.43 -9.35
N LEU A 240 5.96 -9.27 -9.73
CA LEU A 240 5.53 -9.03 -11.12
C LEU A 240 6.68 -9.21 -12.13
N ASP A 241 7.89 -8.84 -11.73
CA ASP A 241 9.14 -8.98 -12.48
C ASP A 241 9.82 -10.36 -12.34
N GLY A 242 9.19 -11.30 -11.64
CA GLY A 242 9.75 -12.63 -11.38
C GLY A 242 11.08 -12.52 -10.64
N THR A 243 12.17 -12.89 -11.31
CA THR A 243 13.54 -12.81 -10.79
C THR A 243 14.22 -11.45 -11.02
N GLY A 244 13.56 -10.52 -11.71
CA GLY A 244 14.08 -9.21 -12.06
C GLY A 244 14.20 -8.95 -13.56
N ILE A 245 14.09 -7.67 -13.93
CA ILE A 245 14.26 -7.18 -15.30
C ILE A 245 15.43 -6.18 -15.32
N SER A 246 16.59 -6.61 -15.83
CA SER A 246 17.77 -5.75 -16.00
C SER A 246 17.67 -4.85 -17.22
N ALA A 247 18.52 -3.83 -17.33
CA ALA A 247 18.49 -2.86 -18.44
C ALA A 247 18.59 -3.49 -19.85
N ASP A 248 19.25 -4.65 -19.97
CA ASP A 248 19.42 -5.38 -21.22
C ASP A 248 18.30 -6.40 -21.49
N SER A 249 17.47 -6.70 -20.49
CA SER A 249 16.39 -7.68 -20.58
C SER A 249 15.38 -7.30 -21.65
N ASP A 250 14.97 -8.27 -22.45
CA ASP A 250 13.91 -8.11 -23.45
C ASP A 250 12.51 -8.46 -22.96
N LYS A 251 12.39 -8.82 -21.68
CA LYS A 251 11.13 -9.15 -21.02
C LYS A 251 10.32 -7.89 -20.71
N ASN A 252 9.01 -8.03 -20.60
CA ASN A 252 8.11 -7.00 -20.12
C ASN A 252 7.05 -7.59 -19.17
N VAL A 253 6.46 -6.79 -18.30
CA VAL A 253 5.39 -7.25 -17.41
C VAL A 253 4.03 -7.10 -18.09
N HIS A 254 3.18 -8.12 -17.96
CA HIS A 254 1.76 -8.04 -18.31
C HIS A 254 0.92 -8.50 -17.12
N LEU A 255 0.21 -7.56 -16.52
CA LEU A 255 -0.77 -7.83 -15.47
C LEU A 255 -2.16 -7.80 -16.10
N ILE A 256 -2.90 -8.90 -16.02
CA ILE A 256 -4.32 -8.95 -16.35
C ILE A 256 -5.11 -8.96 -15.05
N VAL A 257 -5.99 -7.99 -14.87
CA VAL A 257 -6.91 -7.88 -13.74
C VAL A 257 -8.32 -8.18 -14.24
N VAL A 258 -8.91 -9.27 -13.76
CA VAL A 258 -10.30 -9.63 -14.04
C VAL A 258 -11.18 -9.06 -12.93
N GLY A 259 -12.14 -8.22 -13.30
CA GLY A 259 -13.01 -7.48 -12.41
C GLY A 259 -12.43 -6.11 -12.02
N MET A 260 -13.10 -5.03 -12.43
CA MET A 260 -12.79 -3.63 -12.05
C MET A 260 -13.40 -3.28 -10.68
N THR A 261 -13.36 -4.21 -9.73
CA THR A 261 -13.86 -4.01 -8.36
C THR A 261 -12.89 -3.15 -7.53
N LYS A 262 -13.26 -2.78 -6.29
CA LYS A 262 -12.34 -2.07 -5.36
C LYS A 262 -10.99 -2.79 -5.22
N MET A 263 -11.00 -4.12 -5.17
CA MET A 263 -9.76 -4.91 -5.12
C MET A 263 -9.02 -4.89 -6.46
N GLY A 264 -9.73 -5.04 -7.59
CA GLY A 264 -9.13 -4.98 -8.92
C GLY A 264 -8.45 -3.65 -9.21
N ILE A 265 -9.10 -2.54 -8.87
CA ILE A 265 -8.51 -1.21 -9.00
C ILE A 265 -7.29 -1.06 -8.07
N ALA A 266 -7.36 -1.51 -6.82
CA ALA A 266 -6.22 -1.44 -5.89
C ALA A 266 -5.00 -2.23 -6.40
N VAL A 267 -5.23 -3.44 -6.93
CA VAL A 267 -4.20 -4.29 -7.57
C VAL A 267 -3.54 -3.57 -8.75
N ALA A 268 -4.34 -3.02 -9.67
CA ALA A 268 -3.82 -2.31 -10.83
C ALA A 268 -3.03 -1.04 -10.46
N ILE A 269 -3.55 -0.24 -9.52
CA ILE A 269 -2.89 0.98 -9.06
C ILE A 269 -1.59 0.66 -8.33
N GLN A 270 -1.57 -0.36 -7.47
CA GLN A 270 -0.35 -0.77 -6.78
C GLN A 270 0.69 -1.31 -7.77
N ALA A 271 0.29 -2.04 -8.80
CA ALA A 271 1.19 -2.46 -9.88
C ALA A 271 1.76 -1.25 -10.62
N ALA A 272 0.92 -0.28 -10.98
CA ALA A 272 1.34 0.96 -11.63
C ALA A 272 2.28 1.84 -10.78
N GLN A 273 2.36 1.63 -9.46
CA GLN A 273 3.28 2.35 -8.58
C GLN A 273 4.69 1.71 -8.50
N ILE A 274 4.82 0.41 -8.84
CA ILE A 274 6.05 -0.35 -8.59
C ILE A 274 6.65 -1.02 -9.84
N ALA A 275 5.87 -1.25 -10.88
CA ALA A 275 6.26 -2.07 -12.03
C ALA A 275 6.99 -1.22 -13.09
N HIS A 276 8.11 -0.64 -12.67
CA HIS A 276 9.00 0.18 -13.47
C HIS A 276 10.36 -0.49 -13.57
N TYR A 277 10.93 -0.49 -14.78
CA TYR A 277 12.11 -1.32 -15.07
C TYR A 277 13.15 -0.56 -15.92
N PRO A 278 14.45 -0.79 -15.68
CA PRO A 278 15.53 -0.09 -16.39
C PRO A 278 15.66 -0.49 -17.86
N ASN A 279 14.91 -1.49 -18.34
CA ASN A 279 14.93 -1.93 -19.74
C ASN A 279 13.96 -1.15 -20.64
N PHE A 280 13.18 -0.24 -20.07
CA PHE A 280 12.32 0.64 -20.83
C PHE A 280 13.15 1.46 -21.80
N LYS A 281 12.83 1.35 -23.09
CA LYS A 281 13.49 2.08 -24.17
C LYS A 281 12.44 2.84 -24.96
N ILE A 282 12.67 4.13 -25.09
CA ILE A 282 11.72 5.05 -25.74
C ILE A 282 11.79 4.94 -27.27
N ASN A 283 12.93 4.50 -27.82
CA ASN A 283 13.16 4.35 -29.25
C ASN A 283 12.82 2.93 -29.74
N GLY A 284 11.81 2.80 -30.60
CA GLY A 284 11.46 1.56 -31.32
C GLY A 284 9.95 1.41 -31.59
N ASP A 285 9.58 0.55 -32.54
CA ASP A 285 8.17 0.29 -32.93
C ASP A 285 7.35 -0.43 -31.83
N ASN A 286 8.01 -0.92 -30.77
CA ASN A 286 7.37 -1.58 -29.63
C ASN A 286 8.14 -1.32 -28.32
N PRO A 287 7.87 -0.21 -27.61
CA PRO A 287 8.52 0.10 -26.33
C PRO A 287 8.16 -0.97 -25.28
N ARG A 288 9.16 -1.42 -24.52
CA ARG A 288 9.02 -2.47 -23.48
C ARG A 288 8.31 -1.89 -22.25
N ARG A 289 6.99 -1.72 -22.36
CA ARG A 289 6.12 -1.17 -21.31
C ARG A 289 5.58 -2.28 -20.42
N THR A 290 5.34 -1.93 -19.15
CA THR A 290 4.44 -2.69 -18.30
C THR A 290 3.02 -2.51 -18.81
N LYS A 291 2.38 -3.61 -19.18
CA LYS A 291 0.99 -3.61 -19.66
C LYS A 291 0.04 -4.00 -18.53
N ILE A 292 -0.93 -3.14 -18.23
CA ILE A 292 -2.00 -3.43 -17.27
C ILE A 292 -3.32 -3.53 -18.05
N THR A 293 -3.91 -4.72 -18.05
CA THR A 293 -5.18 -5.00 -18.73
C THR A 293 -6.28 -5.22 -17.70
N PHE A 294 -7.39 -4.51 -17.82
CA PHE A 294 -8.64 -4.85 -17.15
C PHE A 294 -9.53 -5.70 -18.05
N ILE A 295 -10.19 -6.70 -17.49
CA ILE A 295 -11.27 -7.47 -18.11
C ILE A 295 -12.49 -7.33 -17.21
N ASP A 296 -13.57 -6.74 -17.70
CA ASP A 296 -14.80 -6.58 -16.94
C ASP A 296 -16.03 -6.58 -17.86
N PRO A 297 -17.16 -7.20 -17.48
CA PRO A 297 -18.40 -7.12 -18.26
C PRO A 297 -18.89 -5.70 -18.53
N ASP A 298 -18.61 -4.75 -17.63
CA ASP A 298 -18.97 -3.34 -17.71
C ASP A 298 -17.74 -2.42 -17.90
N ALA A 299 -16.67 -2.95 -18.51
CA ALA A 299 -15.41 -2.23 -18.67
C ALA A 299 -15.53 -0.86 -19.36
N GLU A 300 -16.57 -0.62 -20.15
CA GLU A 300 -16.82 0.68 -20.80
C GLU A 300 -17.10 1.78 -19.77
N ASN A 301 -18.08 1.55 -18.89
CA ASN A 301 -18.44 2.52 -17.85
C ASN A 301 -17.35 2.62 -16.77
N GLU A 302 -16.77 1.48 -16.39
CA GLU A 302 -15.70 1.44 -15.38
C GLU A 302 -14.41 2.09 -15.89
N MET A 303 -14.09 1.96 -17.18
CA MET A 303 -12.99 2.69 -17.82
C MET A 303 -13.24 4.20 -17.76
N ASP A 304 -14.43 4.68 -18.13
CA ASP A 304 -14.75 6.11 -18.09
C ASP A 304 -14.61 6.68 -16.67
N PHE A 305 -15.06 5.93 -15.66
CA PHE A 305 -14.88 6.32 -14.26
C PHE A 305 -13.40 6.33 -13.85
N PHE A 306 -12.65 5.28 -14.20
CA PHE A 306 -11.23 5.16 -13.88
C PHE A 306 -10.39 6.26 -14.56
N MET A 307 -10.62 6.51 -15.84
CA MET A 307 -9.93 7.54 -16.61
C MET A 307 -10.32 8.95 -16.14
N GLY A 308 -11.59 9.18 -15.82
CA GLY A 308 -12.05 10.45 -15.24
C GLY A 308 -11.41 10.73 -13.89
N ARG A 309 -11.22 9.70 -13.06
CA ARG A 309 -10.53 9.81 -11.78
C ARG A 309 -9.03 10.13 -11.94
N TYR A 310 -8.36 9.48 -12.88
CA TYR A 310 -6.93 9.66 -13.15
C TYR A 310 -6.68 10.46 -14.42
N GLN A 311 -7.47 11.53 -14.63
CA GLN A 311 -7.46 12.29 -15.88
C GLN A 311 -6.06 12.78 -16.27
N ASN A 312 -5.28 13.26 -15.30
CA ASN A 312 -3.92 13.75 -15.57
C ASN A 312 -2.98 12.64 -16.04
N LEU A 313 -3.15 11.40 -15.54
CA LEU A 313 -2.42 10.24 -16.06
C LEU A 313 -2.84 9.97 -17.51
N PHE A 314 -4.14 9.89 -17.80
CA PHE A 314 -4.65 9.55 -19.13
C PHE A 314 -4.54 10.66 -20.18
N ASN A 315 -4.24 11.89 -19.77
CA ASN A 315 -3.78 12.94 -20.67
C ASN A 315 -2.38 12.65 -21.27
N LEU A 316 -1.66 11.68 -20.70
CA LEU A 316 -0.29 11.31 -21.09
C LEU A 316 -0.15 9.82 -21.41
N ALA A 317 -0.89 8.95 -20.72
CA ALA A 317 -0.71 7.51 -20.77
C ALA A 317 -1.33 6.88 -22.03
N ARG A 318 -0.57 5.96 -22.61
CA ARG A 318 -1.02 5.12 -23.72
C ARG A 318 -2.10 4.16 -23.25
N HIS A 319 -3.22 4.10 -23.97
CA HIS A 319 -4.35 3.25 -23.62
C HIS A 319 -5.16 2.76 -24.81
N ARG A 320 -5.97 1.70 -24.62
CA ARG A 320 -6.97 1.26 -25.61
C ARG A 320 -8.15 0.53 -24.96
N TYR A 321 -9.24 0.44 -25.70
CA TYR A 321 -10.46 -0.27 -25.31
C TYR A 321 -10.83 -1.34 -26.35
N LEU A 322 -11.24 -2.52 -25.88
CA LEU A 322 -11.64 -3.67 -26.70
C LEU A 322 -13.00 -4.18 -26.24
N ASP A 323 -13.96 -4.34 -27.15
CA ASP A 323 -15.22 -5.03 -26.88
C ASP A 323 -15.13 -6.50 -27.32
N LEU A 324 -14.78 -7.39 -26.37
CA LEU A 324 -14.69 -8.83 -26.58
C LEU A 324 -15.92 -9.59 -26.06
N SER A 325 -17.00 -8.85 -25.73
CA SER A 325 -18.28 -9.44 -25.36
C SER A 325 -18.96 -10.18 -26.51
N LYS A 326 -18.51 -9.91 -27.74
CA LYS A 326 -18.97 -10.52 -28.99
C LYS A 326 -18.00 -11.63 -29.43
N ARG A 327 -18.45 -12.49 -30.35
CA ARG A 327 -17.69 -13.69 -30.77
C ARG A 327 -16.37 -13.38 -31.49
N ASP A 328 -16.24 -12.22 -32.13
CA ASP A 328 -15.12 -11.91 -32.99
C ASP A 328 -13.96 -11.31 -32.20
N TYR A 329 -12.87 -12.08 -32.08
CA TYR A 329 -11.61 -11.60 -31.54
C TYR A 329 -10.83 -10.85 -32.63
N SER A 330 -10.62 -9.54 -32.44
CA SER A 330 -9.73 -8.73 -33.28
C SER A 330 -8.86 -7.84 -32.42
N LEU A 331 -7.53 -8.03 -32.53
CA LEU A 331 -6.53 -7.17 -31.90
C LEU A 331 -6.22 -5.90 -32.71
N ASN A 332 -6.87 -5.71 -33.87
CA ASN A 332 -6.59 -4.60 -34.80
C ASN A 332 -7.15 -3.26 -34.33
N VAL A 333 -7.40 -3.09 -33.02
CA VAL A 333 -7.78 -1.81 -32.46
C VAL A 333 -6.52 -1.02 -32.12
N GLU A 334 -6.43 0.17 -32.68
CA GLU A 334 -5.30 1.08 -32.49
C GLU A 334 -5.17 1.53 -31.04
N TRP A 335 -3.93 1.76 -30.62
CA TRP A 335 -3.63 2.37 -29.33
C TRP A 335 -3.77 3.88 -29.43
N THR A 336 -4.40 4.48 -28.42
CA THR A 336 -4.38 5.93 -28.23
C THR A 336 -3.11 6.30 -27.49
N ASP A 337 -2.30 7.19 -28.07
CA ASP A 337 -1.08 7.73 -27.46
C ASP A 337 -1.19 9.26 -27.34
N PRO A 338 -1.66 9.79 -26.19
CA PRO A 338 -1.96 11.21 -26.01
C PRO A 338 -0.76 12.15 -26.21
N ILE A 339 0.46 11.72 -25.86
CA ILE A 339 1.68 12.54 -26.00
C ILE A 339 2.08 12.68 -27.47
N LEU A 340 1.88 11.62 -28.26
CA LEU A 340 2.28 11.60 -29.67
C LEU A 340 1.30 12.33 -30.60
N ASN A 341 0.10 12.66 -30.11
CA ASN A 341 -0.88 13.42 -30.88
C ASN A 341 -0.34 14.82 -31.23
N GLU A 342 -0.43 15.21 -32.50
CA GLU A 342 0.07 16.50 -32.98
C GLU A 342 -0.61 17.71 -32.32
N SER A 343 -1.86 17.58 -31.89
CA SER A 343 -2.59 18.63 -31.18
C SER A 343 -2.38 18.63 -29.66
N SER A 344 -1.53 17.74 -29.13
CA SER A 344 -1.28 17.62 -27.69
C SER A 344 -0.45 18.79 -27.17
N GLU A 345 -0.96 19.49 -26.15
CA GLU A 345 -0.21 20.55 -25.45
C GLU A 345 0.99 20.01 -24.64
N TYR A 346 1.09 18.69 -24.49
CA TYR A 346 2.13 17.99 -23.74
C TYR A 346 3.22 17.35 -24.63
N LYS A 347 3.15 17.53 -25.96
CA LYS A 347 4.14 17.00 -26.90
C LYS A 347 5.58 17.47 -26.63
N TYR A 348 5.73 18.62 -25.96
CA TYR A 348 7.04 19.20 -25.63
C TYR A 348 7.74 18.54 -24.43
N LEU A 349 7.05 17.67 -23.67
CA LEU A 349 7.60 17.00 -22.47
C LEU A 349 8.72 15.98 -22.80
N GLY A 350 9.00 15.81 -24.08
CA GLY A 350 10.01 14.89 -24.62
C GLY A 350 9.38 13.61 -25.14
N PRO A 351 10.19 12.58 -25.39
CA PRO A 351 9.70 11.34 -25.99
C PRO A 351 8.79 10.60 -24.97
N ASN A 352 7.88 9.73 -25.44
CA ASN A 352 6.83 9.13 -24.60
C ASN A 352 7.42 8.31 -23.42
N PHE A 353 7.52 8.97 -22.26
CA PHE A 353 8.34 8.56 -21.12
C PHE A 353 7.62 7.73 -20.08
N LEU A 354 6.28 7.68 -20.12
CA LEU A 354 5.55 6.76 -19.25
C LEU A 354 5.87 5.35 -19.70
N ASP A 355 6.28 4.48 -18.79
CA ASP A 355 6.69 3.09 -19.05
C ASP A 355 5.56 2.09 -18.77
N ILE A 356 4.34 2.59 -18.55
CA ILE A 356 3.11 1.81 -18.36
C ILE A 356 2.12 2.11 -19.49
N GLU A 357 1.33 1.11 -19.85
CA GLU A 357 0.17 1.23 -20.76
C GLU A 357 -1.05 0.49 -20.23
N TRP A 358 -2.23 0.97 -20.63
CA TRP A 358 -3.52 0.51 -20.10
C TRP A 358 -4.41 -0.09 -21.18
N GLU A 359 -5.03 -1.23 -20.90
CA GLU A 359 -5.98 -1.86 -21.82
C GLU A 359 -7.25 -2.22 -21.07
N PHE A 360 -8.40 -1.86 -21.65
CA PHE A 360 -9.70 -2.15 -21.06
C PHE A 360 -10.46 -3.08 -21.98
N ILE A 361 -10.91 -4.22 -21.45
CA ILE A 361 -11.59 -5.27 -22.22
C ILE A 361 -12.98 -5.46 -21.65
N LYS A 362 -13.99 -5.16 -22.45
CA LYS A 362 -15.38 -5.50 -22.14
C LYS A 362 -15.62 -6.97 -22.42
N GLY A 363 -15.97 -7.72 -21.38
CA GLY A 363 -16.33 -9.14 -21.47
C GLY A 363 -16.03 -9.91 -20.18
N SER A 364 -16.53 -11.15 -20.14
CA SER A 364 -16.32 -12.11 -19.04
C SER A 364 -15.34 -13.20 -19.45
N VAL A 365 -14.68 -13.83 -18.47
CA VAL A 365 -13.65 -14.85 -18.72
C VAL A 365 -14.15 -16.01 -19.59
N GLU A 366 -15.40 -16.44 -19.40
CA GLU A 366 -16.02 -17.56 -20.12
C GLU A 366 -16.32 -17.25 -21.60
N GLN A 367 -16.28 -15.98 -22.02
CA GLN A 367 -16.64 -15.60 -23.37
C GLN A 367 -15.54 -15.98 -24.38
N PRO A 368 -15.90 -16.45 -25.60
CA PRO A 368 -14.92 -16.92 -26.57
C PRO A 368 -13.85 -15.89 -26.95
N GLY A 369 -14.21 -14.60 -27.06
CA GLY A 369 -13.28 -13.52 -27.38
C GLY A 369 -12.24 -13.30 -26.28
N VAL A 370 -12.68 -13.27 -25.02
CA VAL A 370 -11.80 -13.16 -23.85
C VAL A 370 -10.92 -14.41 -23.69
N MET A 371 -11.48 -15.61 -23.88
CA MET A 371 -10.71 -16.86 -23.90
C MET A 371 -9.62 -16.86 -24.99
N ALA A 372 -9.88 -16.29 -26.16
CA ALA A 372 -8.88 -16.13 -27.22
C ALA A 372 -7.79 -15.13 -26.81
N TYR A 373 -8.18 -14.01 -26.19
CA TYR A 373 -7.24 -13.03 -25.64
C TYR A 373 -6.30 -13.64 -24.59
N LEU A 374 -6.84 -14.41 -23.64
CA LEU A 374 -6.06 -15.06 -22.59
C LEU A 374 -5.08 -16.10 -23.16
N ARG A 375 -5.49 -16.86 -24.19
CA ARG A 375 -4.59 -17.77 -24.92
C ARG A 375 -3.46 -17.00 -25.60
N HIS A 376 -3.79 -15.96 -26.36
CA HIS A 376 -2.80 -15.13 -27.04
C HIS A 376 -1.81 -14.48 -26.06
N SER A 377 -2.30 -13.98 -24.93
CA SER A 377 -1.45 -13.40 -23.89
C SER A 377 -0.52 -14.45 -23.27
N SER A 378 -0.99 -15.68 -23.13
CA SER A 378 -0.20 -16.83 -22.65
C SER A 378 0.81 -17.34 -23.68
N ASP A 379 0.48 -17.31 -24.97
CA ASP A 379 1.41 -17.65 -26.06
C ASP A 379 2.60 -16.68 -26.08
N ASN A 380 2.35 -15.39 -25.80
CA ASN A 380 3.38 -14.37 -25.67
C ASN A 380 4.10 -14.37 -24.32
N ALA A 381 3.67 -15.20 -23.36
CA ALA A 381 4.25 -15.25 -22.03
C ALA A 381 5.56 -16.05 -21.99
N TYR A 382 6.52 -15.50 -21.27
CA TYR A 382 7.83 -16.09 -21.03
C TYR A 382 7.70 -17.33 -20.15
N SER A 383 8.38 -18.41 -20.53
CA SER A 383 8.45 -19.65 -19.77
C SER A 383 9.92 -20.07 -19.58
N PRO A 384 10.39 -20.26 -18.33
CA PRO A 384 11.77 -20.66 -18.06
C PRO A 384 12.07 -22.10 -18.52
N ASP A 385 11.07 -23.00 -18.50
CA ASP A 385 11.22 -24.40 -18.94
C ASP A 385 11.61 -24.54 -20.42
N ASN A 386 11.45 -23.46 -21.20
CA ASN A 386 11.81 -23.42 -22.61
C ASN A 386 13.27 -22.98 -22.86
N GLU A 387 14.01 -22.50 -21.86
CA GLU A 387 15.39 -22.00 -22.03
C GLU A 387 16.42 -23.11 -22.31
N ASP A 388 16.20 -24.33 -21.79
CA ASP A 388 17.12 -25.46 -21.92
C ASP A 388 17.06 -26.17 -23.29
N THR A 389 16.08 -25.83 -24.13
CA THR A 389 16.00 -26.37 -25.49
C THR A 389 16.80 -25.48 -26.45
N CYS A 390 17.90 -26.03 -26.98
CA CYS A 390 18.81 -25.37 -27.92
C CYS A 390 18.18 -24.89 -29.24
N MET A 391 16.87 -25.06 -29.43
CA MET A 391 16.12 -24.80 -30.66
C MET A 391 15.08 -23.65 -30.55
N ALA A 392 14.92 -22.96 -29.41
CA ALA A 392 13.79 -22.02 -29.26
C ALA A 392 14.08 -20.71 -28.51
N LYS A 393 15.30 -20.14 -28.59
CA LYS A 393 15.54 -18.78 -28.04
C LYS A 393 14.68 -17.70 -28.72
N ASP A 394 14.36 -17.86 -30.01
CA ASP A 394 13.53 -16.90 -30.77
C ASP A 394 12.01 -17.14 -30.64
N GLY A 395 11.60 -18.27 -30.04
CA GLY A 395 10.20 -18.68 -29.90
C GLY A 395 9.64 -18.60 -28.48
N ASN A 396 10.44 -18.23 -27.47
CA ASN A 396 9.94 -18.01 -26.12
C ASN A 396 9.26 -16.64 -26.05
N GLY A 397 8.09 -16.59 -25.41
CA GLY A 397 7.42 -15.33 -25.11
C GLY A 397 8.30 -14.42 -24.27
N LYS A 398 8.01 -13.12 -24.28
CA LYS A 398 8.77 -12.10 -23.53
C LYS A 398 7.99 -11.57 -22.33
N SER A 399 6.71 -11.89 -22.25
CA SER A 399 5.82 -11.33 -21.25
C SER A 399 5.84 -12.12 -19.94
N LEU A 400 6.19 -11.45 -18.85
CA LEU A 400 6.02 -11.94 -17.49
C LEU A 400 4.54 -11.76 -17.10
N LEU A 401 3.74 -12.79 -17.40
CA LEU A 401 2.29 -12.76 -17.26
C LEU A 401 1.84 -13.08 -15.83
N THR A 402 1.10 -12.17 -15.21
CA THR A 402 0.34 -12.41 -13.96
C THR A 402 -1.13 -12.14 -14.21
N ILE A 403 -2.01 -13.01 -13.72
CA ILE A 403 -3.46 -12.80 -13.78
C ILE A 403 -3.99 -12.65 -12.35
N ALA A 404 -4.76 -11.60 -12.08
CA ALA A 404 -5.44 -11.37 -10.81
C ALA A 404 -6.96 -11.38 -11.02
N VAL A 405 -7.65 -12.36 -10.43
CA VAL A 405 -9.09 -12.49 -10.46
C VAL A 405 -9.68 -11.83 -9.21
N CYS A 406 -10.38 -10.71 -9.41
CA CYS A 406 -10.77 -9.76 -8.36
C CYS A 406 -12.29 -9.56 -8.25
N ASN A 407 -13.10 -10.56 -8.61
CA ASN A 407 -14.56 -10.45 -8.54
C ASN A 407 -15.08 -10.22 -7.12
N LYS A 408 -16.27 -9.62 -6.99
CA LYS A 408 -16.89 -9.26 -5.70
C LYS A 408 -17.10 -10.48 -4.81
N TYR A 409 -17.49 -11.62 -5.40
CA TYR A 409 -17.83 -12.83 -4.67
C TYR A 409 -16.75 -13.91 -4.83
N SER A 410 -16.28 -14.47 -3.71
CA SER A 410 -15.18 -15.44 -3.69
C SER A 410 -15.46 -16.69 -4.54
N ASN A 411 -16.70 -17.17 -4.59
CA ASN A 411 -17.08 -18.32 -5.43
C ASN A 411 -16.94 -18.05 -6.92
N GLU A 412 -17.27 -16.84 -7.38
CA GLU A 412 -17.11 -16.42 -8.78
C GLU A 412 -15.63 -16.29 -9.13
N ALA A 413 -14.83 -15.66 -8.26
CA ALA A 413 -13.39 -15.53 -8.45
C ALA A 413 -12.69 -16.90 -8.53
N ILE A 414 -13.06 -17.85 -7.66
CA ILE A 414 -12.56 -19.24 -7.69
C ILE A 414 -12.94 -19.92 -9.02
N ALA A 415 -14.19 -19.80 -9.45
CA ALA A 415 -14.66 -20.43 -10.67
C ALA A 415 -13.86 -19.92 -11.89
N GLU A 416 -13.74 -18.60 -12.04
CA GLU A 416 -12.96 -18.02 -13.13
C GLU A 416 -11.48 -18.41 -13.07
N GLY A 417 -10.86 -18.44 -11.88
CA GLY A 417 -9.50 -18.91 -11.71
C GLY A 417 -9.29 -20.37 -12.12
N ILE A 418 -10.29 -21.24 -11.95
CA ILE A 418 -10.24 -22.69 -12.24
C ILE A 418 -10.64 -23.04 -13.68
N TYR A 419 -11.40 -22.18 -14.36
CA TYR A 419 -11.91 -22.40 -15.71
C TYR A 419 -11.20 -21.56 -16.80
N MET A 420 -9.95 -21.15 -16.59
CA MET A 420 -9.12 -20.50 -17.62
C MET A 420 -8.69 -21.49 -18.73
N PRO A 421 -8.27 -21.00 -19.92
CA PRO A 421 -7.63 -21.84 -20.93
C PRO A 421 -6.42 -22.60 -20.36
N SER A 422 -6.23 -23.86 -20.76
CA SER A 422 -5.18 -24.73 -20.20
C SER A 422 -3.78 -24.10 -20.24
N ILE A 423 -3.45 -23.42 -21.35
CA ILE A 423 -2.16 -22.77 -21.55
C ILE A 423 -1.85 -21.68 -20.51
N VAL A 424 -2.87 -21.05 -19.92
CA VAL A 424 -2.69 -20.05 -18.86
C VAL A 424 -2.00 -20.67 -17.64
N TYR A 425 -2.43 -21.87 -17.24
CA TYR A 425 -1.84 -22.57 -16.10
C TYR A 425 -0.38 -22.96 -16.35
N ASP A 426 -0.02 -23.21 -17.60
CA ASP A 426 1.34 -23.58 -17.99
C ASP A 426 2.25 -22.35 -18.11
N LYS A 427 1.73 -21.22 -18.61
CA LYS A 427 2.53 -20.06 -19.04
C LYS A 427 2.49 -18.85 -18.12
N ALA A 428 1.40 -18.59 -17.39
CA ALA A 428 1.39 -17.51 -16.40
C ALA A 428 2.44 -17.77 -15.31
N GLN A 429 3.04 -16.73 -14.75
CA GLN A 429 3.91 -16.88 -13.57
C GLN A 429 3.09 -17.33 -12.35
N GLN A 430 1.91 -16.71 -12.20
CA GLN A 430 0.94 -17.02 -11.15
C GLN A 430 -0.45 -16.53 -11.54
N ILE A 431 -1.47 -17.09 -10.89
CA ILE A 431 -2.86 -16.67 -10.97
C ILE A 431 -3.32 -16.34 -9.55
N LEU A 432 -3.46 -15.06 -9.25
CA LEU A 432 -3.96 -14.56 -7.98
C LEU A 432 -5.49 -14.62 -8.02
N VAL A 433 -6.11 -15.17 -6.98
CA VAL A 433 -7.57 -15.27 -6.91
C VAL A 433 -8.04 -14.70 -5.58
N TYR A 434 -8.90 -13.68 -5.65
CA TYR A 434 -9.41 -12.98 -4.49
C TYR A 434 -10.36 -13.88 -3.69
N GLN A 435 -10.03 -14.12 -2.42
CA GLN A 435 -10.83 -14.92 -1.49
C GLN A 435 -10.95 -14.16 -0.17
N ARG A 436 -12.09 -13.52 0.06
CA ARG A 436 -12.28 -12.64 1.23
C ARG A 436 -12.41 -13.44 2.52
N GLU A 437 -13.20 -14.52 2.51
CA GLU A 437 -13.56 -15.24 3.73
C GLU A 437 -12.50 -16.26 4.16
N SER A 438 -11.92 -16.99 3.21
CA SER A 438 -11.04 -18.13 3.52
C SER A 438 -10.16 -18.53 2.33
N SER A 439 -8.91 -18.88 2.63
CA SER A 439 -7.90 -19.36 1.67
C SER A 439 -7.99 -20.86 1.36
N GLU A 440 -8.78 -21.63 2.13
CA GLU A 440 -8.71 -23.10 2.23
C GLU A 440 -8.81 -23.83 0.88
N ILE A 441 -9.73 -23.39 0.01
CA ILE A 441 -9.97 -24.07 -1.28
C ILE A 441 -8.72 -24.00 -2.14
N LEU A 442 -8.13 -22.81 -2.31
CA LEU A 442 -6.97 -22.64 -3.16
C LEU A 442 -5.68 -23.05 -2.46
N TYR A 443 -5.60 -22.92 -1.14
CA TYR A 443 -4.47 -23.43 -0.37
C TYR A 443 -4.29 -24.93 -0.61
N ASN A 444 -5.36 -25.72 -0.58
CA ASN A 444 -5.31 -27.16 -0.88
C ASN A 444 -4.98 -27.50 -2.36
N LEU A 445 -5.18 -26.57 -3.30
CA LEU A 445 -4.79 -26.73 -4.70
C LEU A 445 -3.35 -26.26 -4.97
N TYR A 446 -2.88 -25.31 -4.16
CA TYR A 446 -1.56 -24.70 -4.22
C TYR A 446 -0.50 -25.56 -3.53
N PHE A 447 -0.79 -26.07 -2.33
CA PHE A 447 0.22 -26.63 -1.45
C PHE A 447 0.67 -28.03 -1.87
N LYS A 448 1.99 -28.22 -1.82
CA LYS A 448 2.74 -29.33 -2.42
C LYS A 448 3.18 -30.34 -1.37
N GLU A 449 2.32 -30.74 -0.43
CA GLU A 449 2.63 -31.91 0.40
C GLU A 449 2.49 -33.21 -0.40
N CYS A 450 3.28 -33.34 -1.46
CA CYS A 450 3.71 -34.66 -1.91
C CYS A 450 4.99 -34.96 -1.15
N LYS A 451 4.86 -35.67 -0.03
CA LYS A 451 5.93 -36.60 0.36
C LYS A 451 6.20 -37.47 -0.88
N GLU A 452 7.47 -37.74 -1.17
CA GLU A 452 8.01 -38.32 -2.42
C GLU A 452 7.36 -39.63 -2.93
N GLN A 453 6.33 -40.15 -2.25
CA GLN A 453 5.64 -41.41 -2.55
C GLN A 453 4.17 -41.25 -3.01
N GLU A 454 3.56 -40.06 -3.02
CA GLU A 454 2.19 -39.88 -3.52
C GLU A 454 2.14 -39.09 -4.84
N GLN A 455 1.89 -39.82 -5.92
CA GLN A 455 1.99 -39.40 -7.32
C GLN A 455 0.76 -38.63 -7.83
N SER A 456 0.02 -37.93 -6.95
CA SER A 456 -1.29 -37.35 -7.27
C SER A 456 -1.53 -35.96 -6.68
N CYS A 457 -0.57 -35.04 -6.78
CA CYS A 457 -0.91 -33.61 -6.71
C CYS A 457 -1.41 -33.12 -8.07
N ASN A 458 -2.44 -32.28 -8.06
CA ASN A 458 -3.01 -31.73 -9.29
C ASN A 458 -2.11 -30.62 -9.83
N LYS A 459 -1.06 -31.02 -10.57
CA LYS A 459 -0.07 -30.13 -11.22
C LYS A 459 -0.70 -29.03 -12.08
N ARG A 460 -1.98 -29.13 -12.43
CA ARG A 460 -2.69 -28.11 -13.21
C ARG A 460 -2.87 -26.79 -12.44
N TYR A 461 -3.13 -26.83 -11.14
CA TYR A 461 -3.55 -25.65 -10.37
C TYR A 461 -2.49 -25.08 -9.42
N TYR A 462 -1.26 -25.60 -9.49
CA TYR A 462 -0.18 -25.23 -8.57
C TYR A 462 0.26 -23.75 -8.66
N LYS A 463 -0.19 -23.00 -9.67
CA LYS A 463 0.06 -21.55 -9.85
C LYS A 463 -1.07 -20.67 -9.33
N LEU A 464 -2.17 -21.24 -8.86
CA LEU A 464 -3.23 -20.47 -8.19
C LEU A 464 -2.74 -20.06 -6.80
N ARG A 465 -3.00 -18.81 -6.42
CA ARG A 465 -2.69 -18.28 -5.10
C ARG A 465 -3.92 -17.55 -4.55
N PRO A 466 -4.39 -17.90 -3.35
CA PRO A 466 -5.40 -17.08 -2.67
C PRO A 466 -4.79 -15.76 -2.21
N PHE A 467 -5.57 -14.69 -2.25
CA PHE A 467 -5.21 -13.41 -1.60
C PHE A 467 -6.46 -12.64 -1.15
N GLY A 468 -6.29 -11.65 -0.28
CA GLY A 468 -7.37 -10.73 0.08
C GLY A 468 -8.25 -11.16 1.25
N MET A 469 -7.81 -12.13 2.03
CA MET A 469 -8.54 -12.65 3.19
C MET A 469 -8.74 -11.57 4.28
N LEU A 470 -9.81 -11.65 5.07
CA LEU A 470 -10.06 -10.67 6.15
C LEU A 470 -9.05 -10.73 7.31
N ASN A 471 -8.39 -11.87 7.47
CA ASN A 471 -7.46 -12.12 8.58
C ASN A 471 -6.06 -11.58 8.29
N ALA A 472 -5.95 -10.51 7.49
CA ALA A 472 -4.67 -9.91 7.15
C ALA A 472 -4.09 -9.11 8.31
N ASP A 473 -2.76 -9.09 8.40
CA ASP A 473 -2.10 -8.08 9.20
C ASP A 473 -2.15 -6.75 8.43
N PHE A 474 -2.97 -5.81 8.92
CA PHE A 474 -3.09 -4.48 8.34
C PHE A 474 -2.20 -3.44 9.04
N THR A 475 -1.43 -3.86 10.05
CA THR A 475 -0.46 -2.97 10.68
C THR A 475 0.74 -2.78 9.75
N MET A 476 1.26 -1.57 9.67
CA MET A 476 2.43 -1.30 8.84
C MET A 476 3.65 -2.01 9.44
N ASP A 477 4.29 -2.84 8.63
CA ASP A 477 5.57 -3.45 9.00
C ASP A 477 6.59 -2.36 9.40
N LYS A 478 7.25 -2.57 10.55
CA LYS A 478 8.17 -1.61 11.14
C LYS A 478 9.38 -1.36 10.23
N HIS A 479 9.82 -2.36 9.47
CA HIS A 479 10.91 -2.17 8.51
C HIS A 479 10.47 -1.30 7.34
N SER A 480 9.27 -1.53 6.79
CA SER A 480 8.67 -0.69 5.76
C SER A 480 8.50 0.76 6.23
N TYR A 481 8.05 0.98 7.47
CA TYR A 481 8.00 2.31 8.07
C TYR A 481 9.39 2.97 8.15
N HIS A 482 10.39 2.28 8.70
CA HIS A 482 11.74 2.85 8.83
C HIS A 482 12.40 3.12 7.48
N ARG A 483 12.15 2.29 6.45
CA ARG A 483 12.61 2.55 5.08
C ARG A 483 12.03 3.86 4.56
N ALA A 484 10.73 4.08 4.72
CA ALA A 484 10.07 5.32 4.29
C ALA A 484 10.59 6.56 5.06
N VAL A 485 10.80 6.43 6.39
CA VAL A 485 11.39 7.49 7.22
C VAL A 485 12.81 7.83 6.75
N LEU A 486 13.63 6.83 6.44
CA LEU A 486 14.99 7.05 5.95
C LEU A 486 15.04 7.58 4.51
N CYS A 487 14.10 7.22 3.64
CA CYS A 487 13.94 7.86 2.33
C CYS A 487 13.76 9.38 2.49
N ASN A 488 12.88 9.81 3.39
CA ASN A 488 12.71 11.22 3.66
C ASN A 488 13.98 11.85 4.26
N TYR A 489 14.67 11.10 5.11
CA TYR A 489 15.86 11.60 5.78
C TYR A 489 16.97 11.98 4.79
N VAL A 490 17.12 11.26 3.68
CA VAL A 490 18.06 11.60 2.59
C VAL A 490 17.82 13.03 2.08
N TYR A 491 16.57 13.38 1.73
CA TYR A 491 16.22 14.75 1.29
C TYR A 491 16.53 15.79 2.38
N GLY A 492 16.36 15.40 3.64
CA GLY A 492 16.61 16.28 4.78
C GLY A 492 18.08 16.46 5.17
N CYS A 493 19.01 15.66 4.64
CA CYS A 493 20.43 15.73 4.99
C CYS A 493 21.05 17.06 4.50
N ALA A 494 21.89 17.70 5.32
CA ALA A 494 22.55 18.94 4.92
C ALA A 494 23.37 18.81 3.61
N PRO A 495 24.13 17.72 3.37
CA PRO A 495 24.79 17.51 2.09
C PRO A 495 23.83 17.41 0.89
N PHE A 496 22.58 16.98 1.08
CA PHE A 496 21.61 16.94 -0.03
C PHE A 496 21.29 18.35 -0.55
N SER A 497 21.20 19.32 0.35
CA SER A 497 20.91 20.72 0.00
C SER A 497 22.04 21.42 -0.77
N THR A 498 23.24 20.83 -0.84
CA THR A 498 24.38 21.40 -1.58
C THR A 498 24.42 20.96 -3.04
N ILE A 499 23.52 20.07 -3.47
CA ILE A 499 23.43 19.63 -4.86
C ILE A 499 22.96 20.80 -5.72
N THR A 500 23.75 21.16 -6.73
CA THR A 500 23.44 22.16 -7.76
C THR A 500 23.57 21.51 -9.14
N LYS A 501 23.18 22.25 -10.19
CA LYS A 501 23.35 21.81 -11.59
C LYS A 501 24.81 21.45 -11.96
N ASP A 502 25.78 22.01 -11.24
CA ASP A 502 27.22 21.81 -11.50
C ASP A 502 27.84 20.71 -10.61
N SER A 503 27.07 20.08 -9.71
CA SER A 503 27.58 19.11 -8.72
C SER A 503 28.05 17.77 -9.29
N ARG A 504 28.12 17.58 -10.61
CA ARG A 504 28.43 16.28 -11.23
C ARG A 504 29.80 15.73 -10.81
N SER A 505 30.81 16.59 -10.66
CA SER A 505 32.17 16.17 -10.26
C SER A 505 32.26 15.73 -8.80
N ASP A 506 31.44 16.31 -7.94
CA ASP A 506 31.54 16.16 -6.48
C ASP A 506 30.43 15.26 -5.92
N LEU A 507 29.53 14.76 -6.79
CA LEU A 507 28.34 13.99 -6.41
C LEU A 507 28.67 12.77 -5.54
N ASN A 508 29.78 12.10 -5.82
CA ASN A 508 30.24 10.94 -5.04
C ASN A 508 30.62 11.32 -3.60
N ALA A 509 31.21 12.50 -3.40
CA ALA A 509 31.51 12.99 -2.06
C ALA A 509 30.22 13.30 -1.28
N ILE A 510 29.26 13.96 -1.94
CA ILE A 510 27.93 14.26 -1.37
C ILE A 510 27.22 12.96 -0.96
N ILE A 511 27.16 11.96 -1.85
CA ILE A 511 26.56 10.65 -1.56
C ILE A 511 27.22 9.99 -0.35
N ASN A 512 28.55 10.02 -0.26
CA ASN A 512 29.28 9.43 0.87
C ASN A 512 28.98 10.13 2.20
N ASP A 513 28.79 11.45 2.19
CA ASP A 513 28.40 12.19 3.38
C ASP A 513 26.94 11.90 3.79
N ILE A 514 26.02 11.79 2.82
CA ILE A 514 24.63 11.36 3.07
C ILE A 514 24.59 9.96 3.68
N ARG A 515 25.31 8.99 3.10
CA ARG A 515 25.42 7.62 3.65
C ARG A 515 25.98 7.61 5.08
N ARG A 516 26.88 8.54 5.41
CA ARG A 516 27.39 8.71 6.78
C ARG A 516 26.30 9.21 7.73
N GLU A 517 25.49 10.19 7.31
CA GLU A 517 24.36 10.69 8.09
C GLU A 517 23.30 9.60 8.34
N ILE A 518 22.97 8.79 7.33
CA ILE A 518 22.05 7.65 7.46
C ILE A 518 22.59 6.65 8.51
N ARG A 519 23.87 6.27 8.43
CA ARG A 519 24.49 5.39 9.42
C ARG A 519 24.43 5.97 10.83
N ASN A 520 24.72 7.26 10.96
CA ASN A 520 24.72 7.96 12.24
C ASN A 520 23.33 7.93 12.92
N CYS A 521 22.24 7.94 12.15
CA CYS A 521 20.87 7.83 12.68
C CYS A 521 20.58 6.51 13.40
N SER A 522 21.32 5.44 13.08
CA SER A 522 21.15 4.13 13.73
C SER A 522 21.82 4.03 15.12
N THR A 523 22.65 5.01 15.47
CA THR A 523 23.43 5.03 16.72
C THR A 523 22.74 5.90 17.78
N SER A 524 22.68 5.42 19.03
CA SER A 524 22.27 6.27 20.15
C SER A 524 23.38 7.29 20.41
N ARG A 525 23.03 8.58 20.40
CA ARG A 525 23.93 9.68 20.77
C ARG A 525 23.33 10.42 21.94
N ASN A 526 24.15 10.75 22.94
CA ASN A 526 23.75 11.60 24.08
C ASN A 526 22.48 11.13 24.83
N GLY A 527 22.20 9.83 24.85
CA GLY A 527 21.01 9.26 25.51
C GLY A 527 19.72 9.33 24.67
N GLU A 528 19.77 9.84 23.43
CA GLU A 528 18.62 9.80 22.51
C GLU A 528 18.44 8.41 21.88
N CYS A 529 17.18 8.05 21.64
CA CYS A 529 16.82 6.81 20.94
C CYS A 529 17.33 6.85 19.48
N PRO A 530 17.81 5.73 18.91
CA PRO A 530 18.06 5.63 17.48
C PRO A 530 16.86 6.16 16.67
N MET A 531 17.12 6.68 15.47
CA MET A 531 16.12 7.26 14.55
C MET A 531 15.47 8.58 14.96
N THR A 532 15.69 9.11 16.17
CA THR A 532 15.03 10.36 16.65
C THR A 532 15.10 11.51 15.63
N ALA A 533 16.29 11.78 15.07
CA ALA A 533 16.46 12.85 14.08
C ALA A 533 15.65 12.61 12.77
N ALA A 534 15.55 11.36 12.32
CA ALA A 534 14.80 11.00 11.13
C ALA A 534 13.29 11.05 11.39
N THR A 535 12.85 10.55 12.55
CA THR A 535 11.44 10.57 12.98
C THR A 535 10.93 12.00 13.15
N ASN A 536 11.72 12.90 13.77
CA ASN A 536 11.33 14.30 13.93
C ASN A 536 11.08 14.99 12.57
N LYS A 537 11.92 14.70 11.55
CA LYS A 537 11.71 15.20 10.19
C LYS A 537 10.48 14.57 9.53
N TRP A 538 10.26 13.27 9.76
CA TRP A 538 9.10 12.55 9.25
C TRP A 538 7.79 13.10 9.81
N GLU A 539 7.73 13.42 11.11
CA GLU A 539 6.55 13.98 11.77
C GLU A 539 6.15 15.35 11.21
N GLY A 540 7.12 16.14 10.73
CA GLY A 540 6.89 17.43 10.09
C GLY A 540 6.39 17.36 8.64
N LEU A 541 6.38 16.18 8.01
CA LEU A 541 5.96 16.03 6.61
C LEU A 541 4.44 16.12 6.44
N SER A 542 4.04 16.64 5.29
CA SER A 542 2.67 16.48 4.78
C SER A 542 2.35 14.99 4.55
N ILE A 543 1.06 14.64 4.62
CA ILE A 543 0.59 13.28 4.33
C ILE A 543 1.02 12.86 2.92
N PHE A 544 0.92 13.79 1.95
CA PHE A 544 1.39 13.62 0.58
C PHE A 544 2.86 13.16 0.51
N ASN A 545 3.77 13.85 1.21
CA ASN A 545 5.19 13.51 1.19
C ASN A 545 5.48 12.20 1.93
N LYS A 546 4.74 11.89 3.00
CA LYS A 546 4.85 10.58 3.68
C LYS A 546 4.51 9.43 2.72
N TRP A 547 3.41 9.55 1.95
CA TRP A 547 3.04 8.57 0.93
C TRP A 547 4.07 8.45 -0.19
N SER A 548 4.60 9.57 -0.67
CA SER A 548 5.64 9.55 -1.70
C SER A 548 6.87 8.75 -1.27
N ASN A 549 7.32 8.92 -0.03
CA ASN A 549 8.45 8.17 0.51
C ASN A 549 8.11 6.69 0.73
N LYS A 550 6.86 6.35 1.08
CA LYS A 550 6.40 4.95 1.18
C LYS A 550 6.42 4.26 -0.18
N TYR A 551 5.89 4.89 -1.23
CA TYR A 551 5.91 4.31 -2.58
C TYR A 551 7.33 4.12 -3.13
N LEU A 552 8.23 5.08 -2.87
CA LEU A 552 9.66 4.92 -3.16
C LEU A 552 10.25 3.69 -2.44
N ALA A 553 10.04 3.58 -1.13
CA ALA A 553 10.55 2.45 -0.35
C ALA A 553 10.00 1.10 -0.84
N ASN A 554 8.74 1.04 -1.27
CA ASN A 554 8.12 -0.17 -1.82
C ASN A 554 8.81 -0.66 -3.11
N SER A 555 9.47 0.23 -3.87
CA SER A 555 10.17 -0.13 -5.11
C SER A 555 11.54 -0.78 -4.90
N PHE A 556 12.08 -0.77 -3.67
CA PHE A 556 13.48 -1.18 -3.42
C PHE A 556 13.75 -2.63 -3.83
N LYS A 557 12.87 -3.57 -3.48
CA LYS A 557 13.04 -4.97 -3.87
C LYS A 557 13.07 -5.16 -5.39
N THR A 558 12.20 -4.44 -6.11
CA THR A 558 12.18 -4.45 -7.59
C THR A 558 13.49 -3.95 -8.18
N LYS A 559 14.02 -2.84 -7.66
CA LYS A 559 15.32 -2.27 -8.07
C LYS A 559 16.51 -3.19 -7.79
N LEU A 560 16.45 -3.96 -6.71
CA LEU A 560 17.50 -4.93 -6.40
C LEU A 560 17.43 -6.15 -7.32
N ARG A 561 16.23 -6.64 -7.62
CA ARG A 561 16.06 -7.74 -8.58
C ARG A 561 16.51 -7.34 -9.99
N SER A 562 16.29 -6.10 -10.42
CA SER A 562 16.76 -5.61 -11.73
C SER A 562 18.29 -5.63 -11.87
N ILE A 563 19.04 -5.61 -10.76
CA ILE A 563 20.50 -5.76 -10.76
C ILE A 563 20.96 -7.18 -10.42
N GLY A 564 20.03 -8.15 -10.35
CA GLY A 564 20.32 -9.56 -10.07
C GLY A 564 20.47 -9.90 -8.58
N TYR A 565 20.12 -8.99 -7.67
CA TYR A 565 20.18 -9.25 -6.23
C TYR A 565 18.80 -9.69 -5.70
N THR A 566 18.71 -10.94 -5.24
CA THR A 566 17.49 -11.54 -4.66
C THR A 566 17.67 -11.96 -3.20
N GLY A 567 18.78 -11.58 -2.56
CA GLY A 567 19.07 -11.93 -1.17
C GLY A 567 18.39 -11.00 -0.16
N ASP A 568 18.35 -11.43 1.11
CA ASP A 568 17.81 -10.64 2.23
C ASP A 568 18.89 -10.16 3.22
N MET A 569 20.17 -10.43 2.94
CA MET A 569 21.33 -10.03 3.78
C MET A 569 21.99 -8.74 3.28
N TYR A 570 21.24 -7.65 3.28
CA TYR A 570 21.65 -6.34 2.74
C TYR A 570 22.94 -5.80 3.38
N GLN A 571 23.15 -6.02 4.68
CA GLN A 571 24.31 -5.53 5.41
C GLN A 571 25.60 -6.21 4.95
N CYS A 572 25.55 -7.52 4.66
CA CYS A 572 26.72 -8.29 4.22
C CYS A 572 27.07 -7.98 2.77
N ASP A 573 26.06 -7.84 1.92
CA ASP A 573 26.24 -7.65 0.47
C ASP A 573 26.26 -6.18 0.05
N LYS A 574 26.23 -5.24 1.00
CA LYS A 574 26.13 -3.79 0.72
C LYS A 574 27.11 -3.30 -0.34
N ASN A 575 28.39 -3.65 -0.21
CA ASN A 575 29.42 -3.20 -1.15
C ASN A 575 29.20 -3.75 -2.57
N LEU A 576 28.70 -4.99 -2.70
CA LEU A 576 28.36 -5.59 -3.99
C LEU A 576 27.17 -4.85 -4.62
N ILE A 577 26.11 -4.61 -3.84
CA ILE A 577 24.94 -3.86 -4.29
C ILE A 577 25.34 -2.46 -4.76
N GLU A 578 26.14 -1.74 -3.96
CA GLU A 578 26.63 -0.40 -4.31
C GLU A 578 27.43 -0.41 -5.63
N GLN A 579 28.31 -1.38 -5.82
CA GLN A 579 29.13 -1.49 -7.04
C GLN A 579 28.27 -1.75 -8.29
N ILE A 580 27.28 -2.65 -8.21
CA ILE A 580 26.42 -2.97 -9.36
C ILE A 580 25.47 -1.80 -9.65
N MET A 581 24.89 -1.17 -8.62
CA MET A 581 24.03 0.02 -8.81
C MET A 581 24.80 1.17 -9.49
N GLU A 582 26.07 1.39 -9.14
CA GLU A 582 26.90 2.40 -9.79
C GLU A 582 27.14 2.07 -11.28
N SER A 583 27.30 0.80 -11.62
CA SER A 583 27.49 0.38 -13.03
C SER A 583 26.27 0.63 -13.93
N CYS A 584 25.06 0.70 -13.37
CA CYS A 584 23.80 0.93 -14.08
C CYS A 584 23.10 2.24 -13.68
N LYS A 585 23.84 3.17 -13.07
CA LYS A 585 23.34 4.38 -12.42
C LYS A 585 22.36 5.20 -13.26
N ALA A 586 22.70 5.48 -14.52
CA ALA A 586 21.88 6.29 -15.41
C ALA A 586 20.52 5.63 -15.71
N SER A 587 20.52 4.33 -16.05
CA SER A 587 19.28 3.59 -16.31
C SER A 587 18.40 3.46 -15.05
N MET A 588 19.00 3.35 -13.87
CA MET A 588 18.27 3.30 -12.61
C MET A 588 17.66 4.66 -12.24
N ALA A 589 18.35 5.76 -12.55
CA ALA A 589 17.84 7.11 -12.33
C ALA A 589 16.65 7.41 -13.26
N GLU A 590 16.75 7.08 -14.55
CA GLU A 590 15.63 7.19 -15.50
C GLU A 590 14.45 6.31 -15.08
N CYS A 591 14.70 5.08 -14.65
CA CYS A 591 13.67 4.18 -14.11
C CYS A 591 12.97 4.79 -12.88
N GLU A 592 13.71 5.39 -11.94
CA GLU A 592 13.13 6.04 -10.78
C GLU A 592 12.31 7.27 -11.19
N HIS A 593 12.77 8.04 -12.17
CA HIS A 593 12.02 9.19 -12.66
C HIS A 593 10.68 8.78 -13.30
N ASN A 594 10.65 7.70 -14.09
CA ASN A 594 9.42 7.18 -14.68
C ASN A 594 8.43 6.67 -13.61
N ARG A 595 8.94 5.99 -12.58
CA ARG A 595 8.17 5.61 -11.39
C ARG A 595 7.58 6.83 -10.69
N TRP A 596 8.40 7.85 -10.44
CA TRP A 596 7.98 9.08 -9.79
C TRP A 596 6.93 9.83 -10.62
N ASN A 597 7.10 9.93 -11.94
CA ASN A 597 6.12 10.53 -12.84
C ASN A 597 4.75 9.86 -12.74
N THR A 598 4.72 8.53 -12.84
CA THR A 598 3.48 7.76 -12.71
C THR A 598 2.83 8.00 -11.35
N GLN A 599 3.64 7.98 -10.28
CA GLN A 599 3.16 8.27 -8.94
C GLN A 599 2.53 9.67 -8.87
N GLN A 600 3.20 10.73 -9.34
CA GLN A 600 2.66 12.10 -9.26
C GLN A 600 1.33 12.24 -10.02
N LEU A 601 1.23 11.63 -11.20
CA LEU A 601 0.02 11.65 -12.02
C LEU A 601 -1.14 10.92 -11.33
N LEU A 602 -0.87 9.76 -10.71
CA LEU A 602 -1.84 9.03 -9.89
C LEU A 602 -2.29 9.82 -8.65
N MET A 603 -1.41 10.69 -8.13
CA MET A 603 -1.72 11.60 -7.01
C MET A 603 -2.48 12.86 -7.43
N GLY A 604 -2.81 12.99 -8.72
CA GLY A 604 -3.59 14.09 -9.28
C GLY A 604 -2.78 15.34 -9.61
N LEU A 605 -1.44 15.28 -9.63
CA LEU A 605 -0.66 16.35 -10.27
C LEU A 605 -0.76 16.25 -11.79
N ARG A 606 -0.64 17.39 -12.46
CA ARG A 606 -0.48 17.45 -13.92
C ARG A 606 0.90 17.97 -14.29
N ALA A 607 1.35 17.62 -15.50
CA ALA A 607 2.50 18.29 -16.09
C ALA A 607 2.20 19.76 -16.34
N TYR A 608 3.26 20.56 -16.43
CA TYR A 608 3.13 21.92 -16.96
C TYR A 608 2.60 21.87 -18.39
N THR A 609 1.90 22.94 -18.77
CA THR A 609 1.62 23.21 -20.18
C THR A 609 2.84 23.88 -20.82
N GLU A 610 2.92 23.86 -22.15
CA GLU A 610 4.05 24.46 -22.87
C GLU A 610 4.22 25.96 -22.53
N ASN A 611 3.10 26.67 -22.37
CA ASN A 611 3.09 28.08 -22.00
C ASN A 611 3.63 28.32 -20.58
N GLU A 612 3.22 27.49 -19.61
CA GLU A 612 3.74 27.56 -18.24
C GLU A 612 5.23 27.24 -18.17
N ASN A 613 5.71 26.32 -19.01
CA ASN A 613 7.14 26.03 -19.13
C ASN A 613 7.91 27.22 -19.70
N LYS A 614 7.39 27.87 -20.74
CA LYS A 614 7.98 29.10 -21.31
C LYS A 614 8.03 30.24 -20.29
N GLU A 615 6.96 30.40 -19.50
CA GLU A 615 6.90 31.37 -18.42
C GLU A 615 7.95 31.09 -17.35
N TYR A 616 8.05 29.84 -16.89
CA TYR A 616 9.09 29.40 -15.95
C TYR A 616 10.51 29.71 -16.47
N LEU A 617 10.81 29.33 -17.71
CA LEU A 617 12.12 29.59 -18.33
C LEU A 617 12.39 31.10 -18.49
N SER A 618 11.37 31.91 -18.78
CA SER A 618 11.50 33.36 -18.83
C SER A 618 11.86 33.95 -17.47
N ILE A 619 11.17 33.52 -16.40
CA ILE A 619 11.45 33.95 -15.02
C ILE A 619 12.87 33.50 -14.63
N LEU A 620 13.24 32.26 -14.92
CA LEU A 620 14.57 31.73 -14.63
C LEU A 620 15.68 32.56 -15.30
N ASN A 621 15.50 32.92 -16.57
CA ASN A 621 16.51 33.67 -17.33
C ASN A 621 16.55 35.16 -17.00
N ASN A 622 15.40 35.79 -16.68
CA ASN A 622 15.29 37.24 -16.52
C ASN A 622 15.27 37.71 -15.05
N GLU A 623 14.73 36.88 -14.15
CA GLU A 623 14.45 37.23 -12.75
C GLU A 623 15.23 36.36 -11.75
N GLY A 624 15.87 35.27 -12.21
CA GLY A 624 16.78 34.42 -11.43
C GLY A 624 16.12 33.24 -10.71
N ASP A 625 16.97 32.37 -10.15
CA ASP A 625 16.60 31.07 -9.59
C ASP A 625 15.55 31.17 -8.46
N ASP A 626 15.69 32.13 -7.55
CA ASP A 626 14.77 32.28 -6.40
C ASP A 626 13.33 32.57 -6.84
N ASN A 627 13.15 33.42 -7.86
CA ASN A 627 11.84 33.76 -8.41
C ASN A 627 11.25 32.58 -9.19
N ALA A 628 12.08 31.88 -9.96
CA ALA A 628 11.67 30.68 -10.69
C ALA A 628 11.23 29.55 -9.74
N GLN A 629 11.95 29.34 -8.64
CA GLN A 629 11.59 28.37 -7.60
C GLN A 629 10.29 28.76 -6.87
N THR A 630 10.08 30.06 -6.66
CA THR A 630 8.83 30.57 -6.09
C THR A 630 7.65 30.30 -7.04
N PHE A 631 7.82 30.55 -8.33
CA PHE A 631 6.83 30.22 -9.36
C PHE A 631 6.55 28.71 -9.38
N LYS A 632 7.59 27.87 -9.38
CA LYS A 632 7.48 26.40 -9.33
C LYS A 632 6.63 25.93 -8.16
N LYS A 633 6.93 26.41 -6.95
CA LYS A 633 6.15 26.09 -5.74
C LYS A 633 4.73 26.61 -5.79
N SER A 634 4.49 27.77 -6.42
CA SER A 634 3.15 28.35 -6.53
C SER A 634 2.22 27.51 -7.41
N LYS A 635 2.75 26.93 -8.51
CA LYS A 635 2.02 26.05 -9.41
C LYS A 635 1.74 24.68 -8.78
N GLN A 636 2.74 24.12 -8.10
CA GLN A 636 2.62 22.84 -7.40
C GLN A 636 1.58 22.88 -6.28
N ASN A 637 1.55 23.97 -5.50
CA ASN A 637 0.60 24.16 -4.40
C ASN A 637 -0.70 24.87 -4.85
N GLY A 638 -0.80 25.22 -6.14
CA GLY A 638 -1.94 25.91 -6.71
C GLY A 638 -3.15 24.98 -6.88
N ARG A 639 -4.28 25.56 -7.32
CA ARG A 639 -5.54 24.82 -7.53
C ARG A 639 -5.39 23.66 -8.52
N GLU A 640 -4.58 23.87 -9.55
CA GLU A 640 -4.39 22.90 -10.63
C GLU A 640 -3.25 21.91 -10.36
N LYS A 641 -2.52 22.05 -9.25
CA LYS A 641 -1.42 21.16 -8.82
C LYS A 641 -0.48 20.75 -9.96
N ALA A 642 0.10 21.74 -10.64
CA ALA A 642 0.99 21.50 -11.76
C ALA A 642 2.43 21.31 -11.30
N HIS A 643 3.18 20.38 -11.90
CA HIS A 643 4.58 20.14 -11.56
C HIS A 643 5.47 20.23 -12.80
N LEU A 644 6.56 21.00 -12.68
CA LEU A 644 7.54 21.17 -13.76
C LEU A 644 8.11 19.81 -14.17
N ASP A 645 8.60 19.05 -13.20
CA ASP A 645 9.42 17.85 -13.42
C ASP A 645 8.65 16.63 -13.97
N ILE A 646 7.33 16.72 -14.19
CA ILE A 646 6.59 15.64 -14.87
C ILE A 646 6.88 15.72 -16.38
N ARG A 647 7.91 14.99 -16.82
CA ARG A 647 8.44 14.98 -18.20
C ARG A 647 9.37 13.79 -18.41
N SER A 648 9.91 13.63 -19.62
CA SER A 648 10.97 12.65 -19.86
C SER A 648 12.24 12.97 -19.06
N TYR A 649 12.98 11.94 -18.64
CA TYR A 649 14.24 12.10 -17.91
C TYR A 649 15.28 12.93 -18.69
N THR A 650 15.34 12.74 -20.01
CA THR A 650 16.18 13.57 -20.89
C THR A 650 15.76 15.04 -20.87
N ARG A 651 14.46 15.34 -20.87
CA ARG A 651 13.97 16.73 -20.81
C ARG A 651 14.15 17.35 -19.43
N LEU A 652 14.11 16.55 -18.37
CA LEU A 652 14.45 17.00 -17.02
C LEU A 652 15.89 17.50 -16.94
N ALA A 653 16.83 16.79 -17.57
CA ALA A 653 18.24 17.21 -17.61
C ALA A 653 18.42 18.60 -18.24
N ASP A 654 17.62 18.95 -19.24
CA ASP A 654 17.69 20.23 -19.93
C ASP A 654 17.06 21.38 -19.13
N ASP A 655 15.85 21.16 -18.61
CA ASP A 655 15.00 22.22 -18.06
C ASP A 655 15.11 22.35 -16.52
N ASP A 656 15.53 21.29 -15.82
CA ASP A 656 15.81 21.29 -14.37
C ASP A 656 17.01 20.35 -14.03
N PRO A 657 18.24 20.73 -14.45
CA PRO A 657 19.45 19.90 -14.32
C PRO A 657 19.81 19.57 -12.86
N GLN A 658 19.37 20.37 -11.89
CA GLN A 658 19.59 20.11 -10.48
C GLN A 658 18.77 18.90 -10.03
N ASN A 659 17.46 18.91 -10.32
CA ASN A 659 16.56 17.84 -9.90
C ASN A 659 16.85 16.51 -10.61
N HIS A 660 17.38 16.56 -11.84
CA HIS A 660 17.89 15.37 -12.54
C HIS A 660 18.95 14.58 -11.74
N LEU A 661 19.75 15.25 -10.89
CA LEU A 661 20.76 14.57 -10.07
C LEU A 661 20.17 13.88 -8.83
N TYR A 662 18.94 14.19 -8.44
CA TYR A 662 18.35 13.66 -7.22
C TYR A 662 18.13 12.15 -7.33
N ASP A 663 17.58 11.68 -8.46
CA ASP A 663 17.30 10.25 -8.69
C ASP A 663 18.58 9.39 -8.61
N GLU A 664 19.71 9.92 -9.09
CA GLU A 664 21.03 9.32 -8.96
C GLU A 664 21.49 9.19 -7.50
N VAL A 665 21.33 10.26 -6.72
CA VAL A 665 21.71 10.28 -5.29
C VAL A 665 20.85 9.31 -4.49
N PHE A 666 19.54 9.29 -4.74
CA PHE A 666 18.61 8.41 -4.05
C PHE A 666 18.93 6.94 -4.28
N ASN A 667 19.05 6.54 -5.54
CA ASN A 667 19.39 5.16 -5.88
C ASN A 667 20.72 4.74 -5.22
N ALA A 668 21.73 5.61 -5.22
CA ALA A 668 22.99 5.33 -4.54
C ALA A 668 22.86 5.20 -3.01
N CYS A 669 21.81 5.71 -2.38
CA CYS A 669 21.60 5.61 -0.93
C CYS A 669 20.80 4.37 -0.50
N ILE A 670 20.12 3.68 -1.43
CA ILE A 670 19.29 2.48 -1.14
C ILE A 670 20.04 1.42 -0.32
N PRO A 671 21.28 1.03 -0.67
CA PRO A 671 21.99 -0.04 0.06
C PRO A 671 22.25 0.32 1.53
N GLU A 672 22.55 1.59 1.82
CA GLU A 672 22.78 2.06 3.19
C GLU A 672 21.47 2.12 4.00
N ILE A 673 20.36 2.53 3.38
CA ILE A 673 19.04 2.51 4.02
C ILE A 673 18.68 1.08 4.44
N LEU A 674 18.83 0.11 3.52
CA LEU A 674 18.51 -1.29 3.78
C LEU A 674 19.40 -1.89 4.87
N ALA A 675 20.72 -1.64 4.81
CA ALA A 675 21.67 -2.12 5.82
C ALA A 675 21.36 -1.57 7.22
N VAL A 676 20.99 -0.28 7.32
CA VAL A 676 20.59 0.32 8.58
C VAL A 676 19.31 -0.30 9.13
N VAL A 677 18.28 -0.49 8.30
CA VAL A 677 17.01 -1.10 8.72
C VAL A 677 17.21 -2.56 9.15
N GLU A 678 18.05 -3.33 8.45
CA GLU A 678 18.42 -4.69 8.85
C GLU A 678 19.14 -4.71 10.21
N SER A 679 20.07 -3.77 10.45
CA SER A 679 20.84 -3.70 11.69
C SER A 679 19.98 -3.41 12.93
N MET A 680 18.86 -2.72 12.77
CA MET A 680 17.91 -2.45 13.86
C MET A 680 17.18 -3.71 14.32
N ASN A 681 17.10 -4.73 13.47
CA ASN A 681 16.46 -5.99 13.78
C ASN A 681 17.31 -6.84 14.74
N LYS A 682 18.63 -6.86 14.54
CA LYS A 682 19.60 -7.67 15.32
C LYS A 682 19.79 -7.21 16.78
N LYS A 683 19.11 -6.14 17.22
CA LYS A 683 19.08 -5.70 18.63
C LYS A 683 17.82 -6.15 19.39
N LEU A 684 16.90 -6.85 18.72
CA LEU A 684 15.65 -7.38 19.31
C LEU A 684 15.65 -8.91 19.44
N VAL A 685 16.73 -9.59 19.02
CA VAL A 685 17.06 -10.98 19.33
C VAL A 685 18.22 -10.97 20.31
#